data_AF-A0A088MXK1-F1
#
_entry.id   AF-A0A088MXK1-F1
#
_cell.length_a   1.000
_cell.length_b   1.000
_cell.length_c   1.000
_cell.angle_alpha   90.00
_cell.angle_beta   90.00
_cell.angle_gamma   90.00
#
_symmetry.space_group_name_H-M   'P 1'
#
loop_
_entity.id
_entity.type
_entity.pdbx_description
1 polymer ?
#
loop_
_entity_poly.entity_id
_entity_poly.type
_entity_poly.pdbx_seq_one_letter_code
_entity_poly.pdbx_strand_id
1 'polypeptide(L)'
;MCFFDLLKNLNHKQKTVVSAPKGNILVLAGAGSGKTRVLVHRIAWLLLIKHCSPSSIFAVTFTNKAAAEMRHRIKKVVGSHFGEIWIGTFHSLAYRLLRIHYIAANLPQDFQIIDSEDQQRLLKRLIRYLNLDEKEWPPRQAMWYINTKKDAGRRPQNIDKYGNQLEITWQRIYEVYQDTCDRTGLVDFAELILRTYEMLLNHDKLMHYYRERFNNILVDEFQDTNQIQYSWIRMLAGHKGHVTIVGDDDQSIYGWRGAQAENMQRFLHDFPSAQTIRLEQNYRSTKNILKAANHLISNNYGRLVKNLWTDRADGEHISLYSALNELDEARFVVNSIKVSKKNGKALKESVILYRSNAQSRVLEEALLHIKIPYHIYGGMRFFERQEVKDALAYLRLITNRNDDVAYERMVNTPIRGIGAKTIEVVRKIACERQLSLWQASLALLDERVLKSSTALALQRFIELVDKLTQDIVNLPLYMQTHLVIKNSGLWAMYKEEKGDKSQARIKNLEELVTAAREYLYKDDTKDILSLQGFLSHAALDAEKIQADACQDAVQLMTLHAAKGLEFQQVFIVGLEEGMFPSQMALEEEGGIEEERRLAYVGITRAITKLTITYAETRRLYGKQTVRRKSRFINELPPECIEEVRTRDKY
;
A
#
# COMPACT_ATOMS: atom_id res chain seq x y z
N MET A 1 0.14 -36.65 5.76
CA MET A 1 -0.28 -35.76 6.86
C MET A 1 -1.72 -36.14 7.21
N CYS A 2 -2.00 -36.50 8.47
CA CYS A 2 -3.29 -37.07 8.83
C CYS A 2 -4.32 -35.95 9.09
N PHE A 3 -5.61 -36.20 8.88
CA PHE A 3 -6.74 -35.28 9.15
C PHE A 3 -6.62 -34.54 10.50
N PHE A 4 -6.15 -35.27 11.52
CA PHE A 4 -5.95 -34.75 12.87
C PHE A 4 -4.89 -33.65 12.97
N ASP A 5 -3.85 -33.68 12.15
CA ASP A 5 -2.72 -32.73 12.24
C ASP A 5 -3.14 -31.32 11.81
N LEU A 6 -4.00 -31.19 10.79
CA LEU A 6 -4.48 -29.90 10.29
C LEU A 6 -5.39 -29.18 11.28
N LEU A 7 -6.10 -29.91 12.13
CA LEU A 7 -7.09 -29.35 13.06
C LEU A 7 -6.57 -29.26 14.51
N LYS A 8 -5.47 -29.94 14.86
CA LYS A 8 -5.01 -30.14 16.25
C LYS A 8 -4.92 -28.84 17.06
N ASN A 9 -4.36 -27.80 16.47
CA ASN A 9 -4.04 -26.55 17.16
C ASN A 9 -5.10 -25.44 16.96
N LEU A 10 -6.29 -25.78 16.47
CA LEU A 10 -7.39 -24.84 16.20
C LEU A 10 -8.48 -24.98 17.27
N ASN A 11 -9.12 -23.87 17.65
CA ASN A 11 -10.30 -23.93 18.53
C ASN A 11 -11.54 -24.47 17.78
N HIS A 12 -12.64 -24.69 18.51
CA HIS A 12 -13.86 -25.25 17.93
C HIS A 12 -14.39 -24.42 16.74
N LYS A 13 -14.50 -23.10 16.87
CA LYS A 13 -15.01 -22.22 15.80
C LYS A 13 -14.08 -22.16 14.58
N GLN A 14 -12.77 -22.11 14.82
CA GLN A 14 -11.76 -22.16 13.76
C GLN A 14 -11.81 -23.51 13.01
N LYS A 15 -11.99 -24.64 13.73
CA LYS A 15 -12.22 -25.95 13.12
C LYS A 15 -13.47 -25.93 12.25
N THR A 16 -14.59 -25.36 12.73
CA THR A 16 -15.83 -25.22 11.95
C THR A 16 -15.60 -24.50 10.62
N VAL A 17 -14.85 -23.38 10.62
CA VAL A 17 -14.54 -22.65 9.38
C VAL A 17 -13.69 -23.51 8.44
N VAL A 18 -12.61 -24.11 8.96
CA VAL A 18 -11.66 -24.88 8.16
C VAL A 18 -12.32 -26.11 7.54
N SER A 19 -13.16 -26.82 8.29
CA SER A 19 -13.80 -28.07 7.85
C SER A 19 -15.16 -27.89 7.17
N ALA A 20 -15.69 -26.67 7.08
CA ALA A 20 -16.98 -26.37 6.47
C ALA A 20 -17.13 -26.99 5.06
N PRO A 21 -18.34 -27.33 4.61
CA PRO A 21 -18.56 -27.74 3.23
C PRO A 21 -18.18 -26.62 2.25
N LYS A 22 -18.11 -26.96 0.96
CA LYS A 22 -17.95 -25.95 -0.09
C LYS A 22 -19.20 -25.06 -0.11
N GLY A 23 -19.01 -23.76 -0.18
CA GLY A 23 -20.10 -22.78 -0.08
C GLY A 23 -19.56 -21.38 0.21
N ASN A 24 -20.48 -20.43 0.34
CA ASN A 24 -20.15 -19.04 0.67
C ASN A 24 -20.07 -18.89 2.19
N ILE A 25 -18.98 -18.32 2.69
CA ILE A 25 -18.70 -18.22 4.13
C ILE A 25 -18.17 -16.82 4.42
N LEU A 26 -18.81 -16.14 5.37
CA LEU A 26 -18.28 -14.94 6.01
C LEU A 26 -17.68 -15.33 7.37
N VAL A 27 -16.38 -15.16 7.50
CA VAL A 27 -15.66 -15.34 8.77
C VAL A 27 -15.50 -13.96 9.41
N LEU A 28 -16.42 -13.63 10.32
CA LEU A 28 -16.36 -12.38 11.08
C LEU A 28 -15.46 -12.57 12.29
N ALA A 29 -14.33 -11.91 12.31
CA ALA A 29 -13.25 -12.27 13.22
C ALA A 29 -12.61 -11.05 13.83
N GLY A 30 -12.54 -10.98 15.16
CA GLY A 30 -11.91 -9.86 15.83
C GLY A 30 -10.39 -9.81 15.68
N ALA A 31 -9.79 -8.71 16.14
CA ALA A 31 -8.35 -8.59 16.27
C ALA A 31 -7.77 -9.78 17.06
N GLY A 32 -6.66 -10.35 16.58
CA GLY A 32 -5.95 -11.43 17.29
C GLY A 32 -6.67 -12.78 17.36
N SER A 33 -7.76 -12.99 16.59
CA SER A 33 -8.55 -14.23 16.60
C SER A 33 -8.04 -15.35 15.69
N GLY A 34 -6.97 -15.08 14.92
CA GLY A 34 -6.35 -16.05 14.01
C GLY A 34 -6.93 -16.08 12.59
N LYS A 35 -7.49 -14.96 12.09
CA LYS A 35 -8.00 -14.77 10.71
C LYS A 35 -7.18 -15.46 9.62
N THR A 36 -5.95 -14.99 9.41
CA THR A 36 -5.03 -15.52 8.38
C THR A 36 -4.68 -16.98 8.61
N ARG A 37 -4.62 -17.43 9.88
CA ARG A 37 -4.38 -18.84 10.20
C ARG A 37 -5.54 -19.73 9.74
N VAL A 38 -6.78 -19.30 9.97
CA VAL A 38 -7.97 -20.02 9.50
C VAL A 38 -7.99 -20.11 7.98
N LEU A 39 -7.68 -19.02 7.29
CA LEU A 39 -7.65 -18.99 5.82
C LEU A 39 -6.57 -19.93 5.25
N VAL A 40 -5.35 -19.92 5.81
CA VAL A 40 -4.28 -20.86 5.42
C VAL A 40 -4.69 -22.31 5.62
N HIS A 41 -5.25 -22.64 6.79
CA HIS A 41 -5.70 -24.01 7.08
C HIS A 41 -6.89 -24.42 6.19
N ARG A 42 -7.77 -23.47 5.82
CA ARG A 42 -8.86 -23.69 4.87
C ARG A 42 -8.32 -24.03 3.47
N ILE A 43 -7.30 -23.32 2.98
CA ILE A 43 -6.64 -23.65 1.72
C ILE A 43 -6.04 -25.06 1.78
N ALA A 44 -5.29 -25.36 2.86
CA ALA A 44 -4.71 -26.69 3.05
C ALA A 44 -5.79 -27.79 3.10
N TRP A 45 -6.93 -27.53 3.74
CA TRP A 45 -8.07 -28.44 3.78
C TRP A 45 -8.69 -28.69 2.41
N LEU A 46 -8.87 -27.64 1.61
CA LEU A 46 -9.41 -27.75 0.26
C LEU A 46 -8.51 -28.61 -0.63
N LEU A 47 -7.19 -28.46 -0.50
CA LEU A 47 -6.21 -29.23 -1.26
C LEU A 47 -6.10 -30.68 -0.79
N LEU A 48 -5.87 -30.90 0.51
CA LEU A 48 -5.48 -32.20 1.04
C LEU A 48 -6.68 -33.12 1.31
N ILE A 49 -7.83 -32.56 1.68
CA ILE A 49 -9.00 -33.34 2.13
C ILE A 49 -10.14 -33.27 1.11
N LYS A 50 -10.40 -32.09 0.53
CA LYS A 50 -11.40 -31.96 -0.54
C LYS A 50 -10.85 -32.26 -1.95
N HIS A 51 -9.55 -32.57 -2.05
CA HIS A 51 -8.86 -32.88 -3.30
C HIS A 51 -9.13 -31.85 -4.41
N CYS A 52 -9.28 -30.57 -4.05
CA CYS A 52 -9.40 -29.50 -5.03
C CYS A 52 -8.07 -29.33 -5.77
N SER A 53 -8.15 -29.06 -7.07
CA SER A 53 -6.96 -28.70 -7.85
C SER A 53 -6.33 -27.41 -7.29
N PRO A 54 -4.99 -27.33 -7.14
CA PRO A 54 -4.30 -26.09 -6.77
C PRO A 54 -4.65 -24.91 -7.68
N SER A 55 -4.80 -25.18 -8.99
CA SER A 55 -5.18 -24.16 -9.98
C SER A 55 -6.58 -23.58 -9.79
N SER A 56 -7.41 -24.22 -8.94
CA SER A 56 -8.76 -23.78 -8.64
C SER A 56 -8.89 -22.81 -7.46
N ILE A 57 -7.78 -22.51 -6.80
CA ILE A 57 -7.73 -21.64 -5.63
C ILE A 57 -7.25 -20.25 -6.05
N PHE A 58 -8.09 -19.26 -5.80
CA PHE A 58 -7.80 -17.84 -5.92
C PHE A 58 -7.83 -17.20 -4.54
N ALA A 59 -6.66 -16.84 -4.00
CA ALA A 59 -6.54 -16.25 -2.68
C ALA A 59 -6.00 -14.82 -2.78
N VAL A 60 -6.77 -13.86 -2.28
CA VAL A 60 -6.42 -12.44 -2.35
C VAL A 60 -6.34 -11.82 -0.96
N THR A 61 -5.45 -10.86 -0.80
CA THR A 61 -5.28 -10.07 0.43
C THR A 61 -4.93 -8.62 0.06
N PHE A 62 -4.93 -7.73 1.03
CA PHE A 62 -4.72 -6.31 0.79
C PHE A 62 -3.25 -5.93 0.56
N THR A 63 -2.30 -6.63 1.20
CA THR A 63 -0.86 -6.28 1.16
C THR A 63 0.01 -7.39 0.59
N ASN A 64 1.10 -7.03 -0.08
CA ASN A 64 2.05 -8.01 -0.63
C ASN A 64 2.73 -8.82 0.51
N LYS A 65 2.93 -8.22 1.69
CA LYS A 65 3.44 -8.90 2.88
C LYS A 65 2.50 -10.03 3.33
N ALA A 66 1.21 -9.75 3.43
CA ALA A 66 0.21 -10.76 3.79
C ALA A 66 0.18 -11.90 2.75
N ALA A 67 0.31 -11.57 1.46
CA ALA A 67 0.32 -12.57 0.40
C ALA A 67 1.56 -13.49 0.48
N ALA A 68 2.74 -12.90 0.73
CA ALA A 68 3.98 -13.65 0.90
C ALA A 68 3.97 -14.53 2.17
N GLU A 69 3.45 -14.00 3.26
CA GLU A 69 3.28 -14.74 4.52
C GLU A 69 2.29 -15.90 4.36
N MET A 70 1.16 -15.66 3.70
CA MET A 70 0.17 -16.70 3.39
C MET A 70 0.81 -17.82 2.55
N ARG A 71 1.56 -17.48 1.49
CA ARG A 71 2.32 -18.45 0.68
C ARG A 71 3.30 -19.26 1.53
N HIS A 72 4.06 -18.61 2.41
CA HIS A 72 5.02 -19.28 3.29
C HIS A 72 4.34 -20.24 4.26
N ARG A 73 3.24 -19.81 4.89
CA ARG A 73 2.47 -20.63 5.83
C ARG A 73 1.82 -21.83 5.12
N ILE A 74 1.30 -21.66 3.90
CA ILE A 74 0.77 -22.77 3.09
C ILE A 74 1.89 -23.77 2.77
N LYS A 75 3.07 -23.31 2.36
CA LYS A 75 4.25 -24.18 2.13
C LYS A 75 4.64 -25.02 3.34
N LYS A 76 4.58 -24.44 4.54
CA LYS A 76 4.85 -25.18 5.78
C LYS A 76 3.81 -26.26 6.07
N VAL A 77 2.55 -26.03 5.71
CA VAL A 77 1.44 -26.94 6.03
C VAL A 77 1.27 -28.02 4.97
N VAL A 78 1.33 -27.66 3.68
CA VAL A 78 1.03 -28.56 2.55
C VAL A 78 2.32 -29.17 1.96
N GLY A 79 3.49 -28.58 2.21
CA GLY A 79 4.77 -28.96 1.62
C GLY A 79 5.17 -28.11 0.42
N SER A 80 6.31 -28.42 -0.20
CA SER A 80 6.92 -27.60 -1.27
C SER A 80 6.37 -27.87 -2.68
N HIS A 81 5.60 -28.93 -2.88
CA HIS A 81 5.24 -29.48 -4.19
C HIS A 81 3.75 -29.33 -4.54
N PHE A 82 3.09 -28.26 -4.08
CA PHE A 82 1.72 -27.99 -4.57
C PHE A 82 1.80 -27.24 -5.90
N GLY A 83 0.92 -27.60 -6.84
CA GLY A 83 0.80 -26.95 -8.15
C GLY A 83 0.43 -25.46 -8.03
N GLU A 84 0.22 -24.81 -9.18
CA GLU A 84 0.07 -23.36 -9.24
C GLU A 84 -1.20 -22.85 -8.52
N ILE A 85 -1.02 -22.24 -7.34
CA ILE A 85 -2.07 -21.50 -6.60
C ILE A 85 -1.89 -20.00 -6.84
N TRP A 86 -2.99 -19.31 -7.16
CA TRP A 86 -2.96 -17.86 -7.30
C TRP A 86 -3.13 -17.19 -5.94
N ILE A 87 -2.02 -16.72 -5.34
CA ILE A 87 -2.00 -15.95 -4.09
C ILE A 87 -1.33 -14.60 -4.32
N GLY A 88 -2.08 -13.51 -4.13
CA GLY A 88 -1.58 -12.16 -4.39
C GLY A 88 -2.43 -11.06 -3.76
N THR A 89 -2.15 -9.83 -4.15
CA THR A 89 -3.04 -8.68 -3.90
C THR A 89 -3.99 -8.51 -5.07
N PHE A 90 -5.05 -7.72 -4.89
CA PHE A 90 -5.94 -7.38 -6.01
C PHE A 90 -5.16 -6.82 -7.19
N HIS A 91 -4.23 -5.88 -6.93
CA HIS A 91 -3.40 -5.28 -7.96
C HIS A 91 -2.44 -6.27 -8.61
N SER A 92 -1.77 -7.14 -7.85
CA SER A 92 -0.82 -8.10 -8.44
C SER A 92 -1.51 -9.17 -9.28
N LEU A 93 -2.70 -9.62 -8.88
CA LEU A 93 -3.50 -10.58 -9.65
C LEU A 93 -4.17 -9.93 -10.86
N ALA A 94 -4.65 -8.69 -10.73
CA ALA A 94 -5.15 -7.89 -11.85
C ALA A 94 -4.06 -7.65 -12.90
N TYR A 95 -2.88 -7.20 -12.46
CA TYR A 95 -1.71 -7.04 -13.31
C TYR A 95 -1.36 -8.33 -14.05
N ARG A 96 -1.33 -9.47 -13.34
CA ARG A 96 -1.08 -10.78 -13.94
C ARG A 96 -2.10 -11.12 -15.03
N LEU A 97 -3.39 -10.87 -14.80
CA LEU A 97 -4.44 -11.10 -15.80
C LEU A 97 -4.29 -10.19 -17.02
N LEU A 98 -4.08 -8.89 -16.81
CA LEU A 98 -3.89 -7.93 -17.89
C LEU A 98 -2.66 -8.23 -18.73
N ARG A 99 -1.59 -8.77 -18.14
CA ARG A 99 -0.41 -9.21 -18.89
C ARG A 99 -0.66 -10.44 -19.74
N ILE A 100 -1.37 -11.44 -19.20
CA ILE A 100 -1.71 -12.65 -19.96
C ILE A 100 -2.66 -12.29 -21.12
N HIS A 101 -3.58 -11.35 -20.90
CA HIS A 101 -4.65 -11.02 -21.84
C HIS A 101 -4.60 -9.57 -22.33
N TYR A 102 -3.39 -9.05 -22.59
CA TYR A 102 -3.19 -7.63 -22.94
C TYR A 102 -4.02 -7.20 -24.16
N ILE A 103 -4.16 -8.08 -25.15
CA ILE A 103 -4.98 -7.85 -26.34
C ILE A 103 -6.46 -7.66 -25.96
N ALA A 104 -7.02 -8.58 -25.16
CA ALA A 104 -8.41 -8.48 -24.71
C ALA A 104 -8.64 -7.29 -23.77
N ALA A 105 -7.59 -6.85 -23.06
CA ALA A 105 -7.62 -5.64 -22.24
C ALA A 105 -7.47 -4.34 -23.04
N ASN A 106 -7.23 -4.41 -24.36
CA ASN A 106 -6.89 -3.27 -25.21
C ASN A 106 -5.69 -2.47 -24.66
N LEU A 107 -4.66 -3.18 -24.20
CA LEU A 107 -3.41 -2.61 -23.70
C LEU A 107 -2.26 -3.07 -24.58
N PRO A 108 -1.17 -2.31 -24.71
CA PRO A 108 0.06 -2.82 -25.30
C PRO A 108 0.65 -3.91 -24.39
N GLN A 109 1.37 -4.87 -24.99
CA GLN A 109 1.98 -5.99 -24.24
C GLN A 109 2.86 -5.50 -23.08
N ASP A 110 3.55 -4.38 -23.28
CA ASP A 110 4.52 -3.74 -22.41
C ASP A 110 3.99 -2.46 -21.72
N PHE A 111 2.66 -2.34 -21.52
CA PHE A 111 2.05 -1.23 -20.77
C PHE A 111 2.80 -0.94 -19.45
N GLN A 112 2.92 0.33 -19.05
CA GLN A 112 3.69 0.73 -17.87
C GLN A 112 2.77 1.12 -16.72
N ILE A 113 3.12 0.69 -15.51
CA ILE A 113 2.41 1.11 -14.30
C ILE A 113 2.95 2.46 -13.86
N ILE A 114 2.07 3.43 -13.62
CA ILE A 114 2.44 4.74 -13.07
C ILE A 114 2.07 4.85 -11.59
N ASP A 115 2.97 5.45 -10.81
CA ASP A 115 2.74 5.72 -9.40
C ASP A 115 1.97 7.05 -9.18
N SER A 116 1.66 7.37 -7.92
CA SER A 116 0.92 8.59 -7.58
C SER A 116 1.67 9.88 -7.93
N GLU A 117 3.00 9.89 -7.88
CA GLU A 117 3.78 11.08 -8.25
C GLU A 117 3.73 11.29 -9.77
N ASP A 118 3.90 10.21 -10.52
CA ASP A 118 3.83 10.19 -11.98
C ASP A 118 2.42 10.57 -12.46
N GLN A 119 1.38 10.03 -11.83
CA GLN A 119 -0.01 10.40 -12.09
C GLN A 119 -0.25 11.89 -11.84
N GLN A 120 0.23 12.43 -10.71
CA GLN A 120 0.09 13.86 -10.38
C GLN A 120 0.84 14.76 -11.36
N ARG A 121 2.04 14.36 -11.80
CA ARG A 121 2.83 15.08 -12.82
C ARG A 121 2.12 15.11 -14.16
N LEU A 122 1.57 13.97 -14.59
CA LEU A 122 0.77 13.88 -15.81
C LEU A 122 -0.46 14.79 -15.73
N LEU A 123 -1.21 14.74 -14.63
CA LEU A 123 -2.38 15.60 -14.44
C LEU A 123 -2.04 17.09 -14.46
N LYS A 124 -0.93 17.49 -13.83
CA LYS A 124 -0.45 18.87 -13.89
C LYS A 124 -0.23 19.34 -15.33
N ARG A 125 0.32 18.48 -16.19
CA ARG A 125 0.52 18.76 -17.62
C ARG A 125 -0.81 18.93 -18.34
N LEU A 126 -1.76 18.03 -18.08
CA LEU A 126 -3.08 18.05 -18.74
C LEU A 126 -3.93 19.25 -18.32
N ILE A 127 -3.89 19.65 -17.05
CA ILE A 127 -4.58 20.85 -16.54
C ILE A 127 -4.08 22.11 -17.25
N ARG A 128 -2.76 22.26 -17.40
CA ARG A 128 -2.18 23.37 -18.19
C ARG A 128 -2.60 23.33 -19.65
N TYR A 129 -2.61 22.13 -20.25
CA TYR A 129 -3.01 21.95 -21.64
C TYR A 129 -4.48 22.35 -21.88
N LEU A 130 -5.35 22.08 -20.90
CA LEU A 130 -6.74 22.51 -20.92
C LEU A 130 -6.96 24.01 -20.66
N ASN A 131 -5.87 24.79 -20.50
CA ASN A 131 -5.89 26.19 -20.11
C ASN A 131 -6.62 26.45 -18.78
N LEU A 132 -6.52 25.51 -17.84
CA LEU A 132 -7.08 25.63 -16.50
C LEU A 132 -6.02 26.14 -15.51
N ASP A 133 -6.44 26.96 -14.53
CA ASP A 133 -5.56 27.45 -13.47
C ASP A 133 -5.28 26.31 -12.46
N GLU A 134 -4.00 26.02 -12.20
CA GLU A 134 -3.56 25.02 -11.22
C GLU A 134 -3.99 25.33 -9.78
N LYS A 135 -4.25 26.59 -9.45
CA LYS A 135 -4.72 26.99 -8.12
C LYS A 135 -6.19 26.66 -7.94
N GLU A 136 -6.98 26.83 -8.99
CA GLU A 136 -8.41 26.51 -9.00
C GLU A 136 -8.64 24.99 -9.20
N TRP A 137 -7.80 24.35 -10.01
CA TRP A 137 -7.85 22.92 -10.32
C TRP A 137 -6.55 22.22 -9.90
N PRO A 138 -6.31 22.00 -8.60
CA PRO A 138 -5.09 21.37 -8.13
C PRO A 138 -4.92 19.96 -8.70
N PRO A 139 -3.74 19.59 -9.27
CA PRO A 139 -3.49 18.25 -9.81
C PRO A 139 -3.69 17.12 -8.80
N ARG A 140 -3.44 17.41 -7.51
CA ARG A 140 -3.68 16.46 -6.42
C ARG A 140 -5.17 16.16 -6.21
N GLN A 141 -6.04 17.18 -6.38
CA GLN A 141 -7.49 16.98 -6.31
C GLN A 141 -8.00 16.24 -7.55
N ALA A 142 -7.48 16.56 -8.75
CA ALA A 142 -7.77 15.82 -9.97
C ALA A 142 -7.46 14.32 -9.81
N MET A 143 -6.30 14.01 -9.23
CA MET A 143 -5.87 12.64 -8.96
C MET A 143 -6.83 11.91 -8.02
N TRP A 144 -7.22 12.57 -6.93
CA TRP A 144 -8.17 12.00 -5.97
C TRP A 144 -9.53 11.74 -6.64
N TYR A 145 -10.07 12.72 -7.36
CA TYR A 145 -11.31 12.60 -8.10
C TYR A 145 -11.28 11.39 -9.04
N ILE A 146 -10.27 11.29 -9.90
CA ILE A 146 -10.14 10.20 -10.88
C ILE A 146 -10.07 8.84 -10.19
N ASN A 147 -9.21 8.69 -9.18
CA ASN A 147 -9.05 7.43 -8.47
C ASN A 147 -10.35 7.01 -7.77
N THR A 148 -11.04 7.95 -7.12
CA THR A 148 -12.36 7.69 -6.50
C THR A 148 -13.40 7.24 -7.52
N LYS A 149 -13.44 7.83 -8.73
CA LYS A 149 -14.36 7.38 -9.79
C LYS A 149 -14.00 5.98 -10.27
N LYS A 150 -12.71 5.68 -10.47
CA LYS A 150 -12.24 4.35 -10.88
C LYS A 150 -12.51 3.27 -9.82
N ASP A 151 -12.32 3.60 -8.54
CA ASP A 151 -12.63 2.70 -7.41
C ASP A 151 -14.13 2.38 -7.29
N ALA A 152 -14.98 3.31 -7.75
CA ALA A 152 -16.42 3.12 -7.89
C ALA A 152 -16.83 2.45 -9.21
N GLY A 153 -15.88 2.10 -10.08
CA GLY A 153 -16.13 1.47 -11.39
C GLY A 153 -16.68 2.42 -12.46
N ARG A 154 -16.48 3.74 -12.32
CA ARG A 154 -17.05 4.74 -13.22
C ARG A 154 -16.01 5.27 -14.21
N ARG A 155 -16.27 5.06 -15.50
CA ARG A 155 -15.56 5.71 -16.61
C ARG A 155 -16.03 7.15 -16.81
N PRO A 156 -15.25 8.01 -17.49
CA PRO A 156 -15.63 9.41 -17.73
C PRO A 156 -17.01 9.54 -18.36
N GLN A 157 -17.39 8.63 -19.28
CA GLN A 157 -18.70 8.69 -19.95
C GLN A 157 -19.89 8.38 -19.01
N ASN A 158 -19.64 7.67 -17.90
CA ASN A 158 -20.65 7.18 -16.97
C ASN A 158 -20.80 8.08 -15.73
N ILE A 159 -20.29 9.31 -15.79
CA ILE A 159 -20.40 10.30 -14.70
C ILE A 159 -21.56 11.23 -15.01
N ASP A 160 -22.58 11.18 -14.15
CA ASP A 160 -23.72 12.08 -14.19
C ASP A 160 -23.30 13.52 -13.85
N LYS A 161 -23.66 14.46 -14.72
CA LYS A 161 -23.26 15.87 -14.59
C LYS A 161 -24.12 16.67 -13.63
N TYR A 162 -25.39 16.28 -13.44
CA TYR A 162 -26.42 16.98 -12.64
C TYR A 162 -26.43 18.51 -12.79
N GLY A 163 -26.01 19.07 -13.95
CA GLY A 163 -25.89 20.51 -14.18
C GLY A 163 -24.78 21.23 -13.39
N ASN A 164 -23.91 20.51 -12.68
CA ASN A 164 -22.83 21.09 -11.88
C ASN A 164 -21.61 21.43 -12.75
N GLN A 165 -21.28 22.71 -12.88
CA GLN A 165 -20.12 23.18 -13.65
C GLN A 165 -18.80 22.59 -13.13
N LEU A 166 -18.67 22.35 -11.83
CA LEU A 166 -17.48 21.74 -11.26
C LEU A 166 -17.32 20.28 -11.72
N GLU A 167 -18.41 19.52 -11.71
CA GLU A 167 -18.39 18.10 -12.12
C GLU A 167 -18.07 17.96 -13.61
N ILE A 168 -18.56 18.88 -14.44
CA ILE A 168 -18.28 18.91 -15.89
C ILE A 168 -16.77 19.08 -16.14
N THR A 169 -16.13 20.01 -15.44
CA THR A 169 -14.69 20.26 -15.62
C THR A 169 -13.86 19.09 -15.10
N TRP A 170 -14.20 18.52 -13.95
CA TRP A 170 -13.51 17.33 -13.44
C TRP A 170 -13.63 16.12 -14.37
N GLN A 171 -14.82 15.90 -14.94
CA GLN A 171 -15.06 14.87 -15.95
C GLN A 171 -14.20 15.09 -17.20
N ARG A 172 -14.10 16.33 -17.68
CA ARG A 172 -13.24 16.68 -18.84
C ARG A 172 -11.76 16.41 -18.56
N ILE A 173 -11.28 16.76 -17.36
CA ILE A 173 -9.90 16.43 -16.95
C ILE A 173 -9.71 14.91 -16.94
N TYR A 174 -10.68 14.15 -16.43
CA TYR A 174 -10.61 12.69 -16.40
C TYR A 174 -10.62 12.08 -17.81
N GLU A 175 -11.47 12.55 -18.71
CA GLU A 175 -11.53 12.08 -20.10
C GLU A 175 -10.19 12.25 -20.82
N VAL A 176 -9.62 13.46 -20.78
CA VAL A 176 -8.31 13.73 -21.40
C VAL A 176 -7.19 12.93 -20.74
N TYR A 177 -7.27 12.72 -19.42
CA TYR A 177 -6.33 11.86 -18.71
C TYR A 177 -6.39 10.41 -19.21
N GLN A 178 -7.58 9.84 -19.32
CA GLN A 178 -7.77 8.48 -19.76
C GLN A 178 -7.28 8.29 -21.21
N ASP A 179 -7.64 9.21 -22.11
CA ASP A 179 -7.20 9.17 -23.52
C ASP A 179 -5.69 9.26 -23.64
N THR A 180 -5.04 10.04 -22.77
CA THR A 180 -3.58 10.16 -22.77
C THR A 180 -2.93 8.87 -22.26
N CYS A 181 -3.44 8.29 -21.18
CA CYS A 181 -2.96 7.02 -20.63
C CYS A 181 -3.12 5.88 -21.64
N ASP A 182 -4.27 5.76 -22.30
CA ASP A 182 -4.54 4.69 -23.25
C ASP A 182 -3.63 4.78 -24.49
N ARG A 183 -3.41 6.00 -25.02
CA ARG A 183 -2.49 6.23 -26.16
C ARG A 183 -1.03 5.93 -25.85
N THR A 184 -0.59 6.21 -24.63
CA THR A 184 0.81 6.04 -24.20
C THR A 184 1.09 4.68 -23.55
N GLY A 185 0.05 3.85 -23.36
CA GLY A 185 0.16 2.56 -22.69
C GLY A 185 0.45 2.69 -21.20
N LEU A 186 -0.03 3.74 -20.54
CA LEU A 186 0.14 3.96 -19.10
C LEU A 186 -1.08 3.47 -18.33
N VAL A 187 -0.85 2.78 -17.22
CA VAL A 187 -1.88 2.17 -16.37
C VAL A 187 -1.62 2.59 -14.92
N ASP A 188 -2.52 3.38 -14.33
CA ASP A 188 -2.44 3.69 -12.90
C ASP A 188 -2.94 2.51 -12.03
N PHE A 189 -2.79 2.61 -10.71
CA PHE A 189 -3.18 1.54 -9.79
C PHE A 189 -4.68 1.22 -9.85
N ALA A 190 -5.54 2.22 -9.90
CA ALA A 190 -6.99 2.01 -9.94
C ALA A 190 -7.41 1.40 -11.30
N GLU A 191 -6.69 1.76 -12.37
CA GLU A 191 -6.86 1.24 -13.71
C GLU A 191 -6.59 -0.27 -13.80
N LEU A 192 -5.62 -0.81 -13.05
CA LEU A 192 -5.36 -2.26 -13.03
C LEU A 192 -6.63 -3.05 -12.70
N ILE A 193 -7.37 -2.62 -11.67
CA ILE A 193 -8.55 -3.33 -11.20
C ILE A 193 -9.73 -3.07 -12.14
N LEU A 194 -9.96 -1.80 -12.51
CA LEU A 194 -11.07 -1.43 -13.39
C LEU A 194 -10.95 -2.09 -14.77
N ARG A 195 -9.77 -2.03 -15.40
CA ARG A 195 -9.55 -2.67 -16.71
C ARG A 195 -9.69 -4.17 -16.65
N THR A 196 -9.23 -4.81 -15.57
CA THR A 196 -9.41 -6.27 -15.38
C THR A 196 -10.88 -6.63 -15.29
N TYR A 197 -11.65 -5.84 -14.54
CA TYR A 197 -13.09 -6.03 -14.41
C TYR A 197 -13.79 -5.89 -15.77
N GLU A 198 -13.52 -4.82 -16.51
CA GLU A 198 -14.10 -4.57 -17.84
C GLU A 198 -13.68 -5.61 -18.88
N MET A 199 -12.41 -6.03 -18.88
CA MET A 199 -11.91 -7.06 -19.78
C MET A 199 -12.70 -8.36 -19.60
N LEU A 200 -12.94 -8.79 -18.36
CA LEU A 200 -13.73 -9.99 -18.09
C LEU A 200 -15.21 -9.78 -18.43
N LEU A 201 -15.78 -8.61 -18.09
CA LEU A 201 -17.17 -8.28 -18.37
C LEU A 201 -17.48 -8.28 -19.89
N ASN A 202 -16.54 -7.82 -20.71
CA ASN A 202 -16.69 -7.70 -22.16
C ASN A 202 -16.33 -8.98 -22.93
N HIS A 203 -15.78 -10.00 -22.27
CA HIS A 203 -15.33 -11.25 -22.90
C HIS A 203 -15.89 -12.48 -22.19
N ASP A 204 -17.10 -12.90 -22.56
CA ASP A 204 -17.82 -14.01 -21.93
C ASP A 204 -17.02 -15.32 -21.84
N LYS A 205 -16.29 -15.68 -22.91
CA LYS A 205 -15.46 -16.88 -22.94
C LYS A 205 -14.34 -16.83 -21.90
N LEU A 206 -13.72 -15.66 -21.75
CA LEU A 206 -12.64 -15.43 -20.79
C LEU A 206 -13.19 -15.49 -19.35
N MET A 207 -14.32 -14.82 -19.11
CA MET A 207 -15.02 -14.87 -17.82
C MET A 207 -15.41 -16.30 -17.46
N HIS A 208 -15.95 -17.07 -18.40
CA HIS A 208 -16.34 -18.47 -18.19
C HIS A 208 -15.13 -19.33 -17.82
N TYR A 209 -14.03 -19.21 -18.58
CA TYR A 209 -12.78 -19.91 -18.29
C TYR A 209 -12.29 -19.65 -16.85
N TYR A 210 -12.29 -18.39 -16.41
CA TYR A 210 -11.82 -18.05 -15.06
C TYR A 210 -12.80 -18.44 -13.95
N ARG A 211 -14.11 -18.44 -14.23
CA ARG A 211 -15.13 -18.99 -13.31
C ARG A 211 -14.95 -20.48 -13.11
N GLU A 212 -14.74 -21.25 -14.18
CA GLU A 212 -14.51 -22.69 -14.10
C GLU A 212 -13.18 -23.04 -13.45
N ARG A 213 -12.14 -22.24 -13.72
CA ARG A 213 -10.85 -22.37 -13.07
C ARG A 213 -11.00 -22.07 -11.57
N PHE A 214 -11.40 -20.85 -11.20
CA PHE A 214 -11.39 -20.37 -9.82
C PHE A 214 -12.68 -20.68 -9.04
N ASN A 215 -12.92 -21.97 -8.79
CA ASN A 215 -14.07 -22.41 -8.00
C ASN A 215 -13.94 -22.16 -6.49
N ASN A 216 -12.74 -21.86 -5.97
CA ASN A 216 -12.51 -21.57 -4.56
C ASN A 216 -11.83 -20.21 -4.41
N ILE A 217 -12.61 -19.19 -4.04
CA ILE A 217 -12.15 -17.82 -3.86
C ILE A 217 -12.01 -17.55 -2.36
N LEU A 218 -10.84 -17.10 -1.93
CA LEU A 218 -10.59 -16.75 -0.53
C LEU A 218 -10.07 -15.33 -0.44
N VAL A 219 -10.65 -14.52 0.44
CA VAL A 219 -10.31 -13.10 0.58
C VAL A 219 -10.00 -12.80 2.04
N ASP A 220 -8.77 -12.36 2.32
CA ASP A 220 -8.37 -11.84 3.63
C ASP A 220 -8.57 -10.32 3.71
N GLU A 221 -8.75 -9.80 4.93
CA GLU A 221 -8.98 -8.37 5.22
C GLU A 221 -10.09 -7.74 4.35
N PHE A 222 -11.21 -8.46 4.19
CA PHE A 222 -12.27 -8.10 3.25
C PHE A 222 -12.94 -6.75 3.53
N GLN A 223 -12.89 -6.25 4.77
CA GLN A 223 -13.40 -4.92 5.13
C GLN A 223 -12.64 -3.76 4.44
N ASP A 224 -11.44 -4.02 3.92
CA ASP A 224 -10.61 -3.03 3.22
C ASP A 224 -10.92 -2.99 1.71
N THR A 225 -11.91 -3.76 1.25
CA THR A 225 -12.28 -3.80 -0.16
C THR A 225 -13.07 -2.57 -0.58
N ASN A 226 -12.77 -2.05 -1.76
CA ASN A 226 -13.58 -1.01 -2.41
C ASN A 226 -14.67 -1.64 -3.32
N GLN A 227 -15.50 -0.80 -3.93
CA GLN A 227 -16.64 -1.26 -4.73
C GLN A 227 -16.22 -2.10 -5.95
N ILE A 228 -15.20 -1.68 -6.70
CA ILE A 228 -14.75 -2.41 -7.90
C ILE A 228 -14.08 -3.74 -7.53
N GLN A 229 -13.32 -3.81 -6.43
CA GLN A 229 -12.75 -5.05 -5.92
C GLN A 229 -13.83 -6.06 -5.51
N TYR A 230 -14.86 -5.60 -4.80
CA TYR A 230 -16.02 -6.43 -4.45
C TYR A 230 -16.75 -6.92 -5.71
N SER A 231 -17.00 -6.03 -6.67
CA SER A 231 -17.67 -6.35 -7.93
C SER A 231 -16.88 -7.41 -8.72
N TRP A 232 -15.55 -7.31 -8.73
CA TRP A 232 -14.68 -8.28 -9.38
C TRP A 232 -14.75 -9.67 -8.73
N ILE A 233 -14.72 -9.74 -7.38
CA ILE A 233 -14.91 -11.00 -6.65
C ILE A 233 -16.27 -11.62 -6.97
N ARG A 234 -17.34 -10.82 -6.93
CA ARG A 234 -18.69 -11.28 -7.23
C ARG A 234 -18.79 -11.81 -8.66
N MET A 235 -18.20 -11.12 -9.62
CA MET A 235 -18.16 -11.55 -11.02
C MET A 235 -17.41 -12.87 -11.19
N LEU A 236 -16.25 -13.04 -10.55
CA LEU A 236 -15.48 -14.29 -10.58
C LEU A 236 -16.21 -15.45 -9.88
N ALA A 237 -16.91 -15.19 -8.78
CA ALA A 237 -17.68 -16.22 -8.08
C ALA A 237 -18.86 -16.72 -8.92
N GLY A 238 -19.59 -15.81 -9.56
CA GLY A 238 -20.82 -16.15 -10.28
C GLY A 238 -21.79 -16.95 -9.38
N HIS A 239 -22.42 -17.98 -9.94
CA HIS A 239 -23.36 -18.85 -9.20
C HIS A 239 -22.72 -20.14 -8.67
N LYS A 240 -21.57 -20.55 -9.21
CA LYS A 240 -20.93 -21.85 -8.92
C LYS A 240 -19.72 -21.73 -7.99
N GLY A 241 -19.06 -20.58 -7.97
CA GLY A 241 -17.88 -20.35 -7.16
C GLY A 241 -18.20 -20.36 -5.66
N HIS A 242 -17.24 -20.79 -4.87
CA HIS A 242 -17.32 -20.82 -3.41
C HIS A 242 -16.42 -19.75 -2.84
N VAL A 243 -17.02 -18.76 -2.16
CA VAL A 243 -16.29 -17.62 -1.63
C VAL A 243 -16.16 -17.72 -0.12
N THR A 244 -14.93 -17.75 0.40
CA THR A 244 -14.65 -17.60 1.83
C THR A 244 -14.01 -16.25 2.08
N ILE A 245 -14.76 -15.32 2.67
CA ILE A 245 -14.24 -14.01 3.05
C ILE A 245 -13.92 -13.98 4.54
N VAL A 246 -12.81 -13.35 4.90
CA VAL A 246 -12.39 -13.16 6.29
C VAL A 246 -12.18 -11.66 6.51
N GLY A 247 -12.79 -11.13 7.57
CA GLY A 247 -12.76 -9.70 7.80
C GLY A 247 -13.13 -9.31 9.23
N ASP A 248 -12.84 -8.05 9.54
CA ASP A 248 -13.16 -7.39 10.79
C ASP A 248 -13.59 -5.95 10.50
N ASP A 249 -14.89 -5.64 10.56
CA ASP A 249 -15.42 -4.28 10.32
C ASP A 249 -14.79 -3.24 11.25
N ASP A 250 -14.41 -3.63 12.46
CA ASP A 250 -13.76 -2.74 13.43
C ASP A 250 -12.32 -2.39 13.05
N GLN A 251 -11.77 -3.04 12.03
CA GLN A 251 -10.44 -2.74 11.49
C GLN A 251 -10.50 -2.08 10.10
N SER A 252 -11.68 -1.65 9.63
CA SER A 252 -11.77 -0.87 8.38
C SER A 252 -11.25 0.55 8.60
N ILE A 253 -10.04 0.82 8.08
CA ILE A 253 -9.28 2.07 8.31
C ILE A 253 -8.73 2.68 7.00
N TYR A 254 -9.28 2.26 5.87
CA TYR A 254 -8.89 2.72 4.54
C TYR A 254 -10.07 3.34 3.79
N GLY A 255 -11.03 3.97 4.51
CA GLY A 255 -12.20 4.60 3.90
C GLY A 255 -11.79 5.73 2.94
N TRP A 256 -10.74 6.47 3.29
CA TRP A 256 -10.11 7.46 2.41
C TRP A 256 -9.51 6.90 1.11
N ARG A 257 -9.32 5.57 1.01
CA ARG A 257 -8.95 4.84 -0.22
C ARG A 257 -10.15 4.16 -0.89
N GLY A 258 -11.37 4.53 -0.51
CA GLY A 258 -12.60 3.98 -1.06
C GLY A 258 -13.01 2.63 -0.47
N ALA A 259 -12.38 2.14 0.61
CA ALA A 259 -12.82 0.92 1.28
C ALA A 259 -14.21 1.12 1.89
N GLN A 260 -15.09 0.13 1.73
CA GLN A 260 -16.47 0.18 2.20
C GLN A 260 -16.74 -0.99 3.15
N ALA A 261 -16.87 -0.70 4.45
CA ALA A 261 -17.17 -1.73 5.45
C ALA A 261 -18.53 -2.42 5.17
N GLU A 262 -19.44 -1.70 4.50
CA GLU A 262 -20.74 -2.18 4.03
C GLU A 262 -20.61 -3.36 3.07
N ASN A 263 -19.45 -3.56 2.41
CA ASN A 263 -19.23 -4.70 1.53
C ASN A 263 -19.43 -6.04 2.25
N MET A 264 -19.15 -6.12 3.56
CA MET A 264 -19.44 -7.34 4.33
C MET A 264 -20.94 -7.61 4.44
N GLN A 265 -21.76 -6.57 4.64
CA GLN A 265 -23.21 -6.70 4.66
C GLN A 265 -23.75 -6.99 3.26
N ARG A 266 -23.22 -6.31 2.23
CA ARG A 266 -23.55 -6.58 0.82
C ARG A 266 -23.24 -8.03 0.42
N PHE A 267 -22.16 -8.61 0.92
CA PHE A 267 -21.85 -10.02 0.68
C PHE A 267 -22.95 -10.95 1.19
N LEU A 268 -23.48 -10.71 2.39
CA LEU A 268 -24.58 -11.52 2.93
C LEU A 268 -25.88 -11.36 2.13
N HIS A 269 -26.12 -10.16 1.58
CA HIS A 269 -27.26 -9.90 0.71
C HIS A 269 -27.10 -10.57 -0.67
N ASP A 270 -25.94 -10.40 -1.31
CA ASP A 270 -25.68 -10.91 -2.66
C ASP A 270 -25.43 -12.42 -2.71
N PHE A 271 -25.03 -13.01 -1.59
CA PHE A 271 -24.88 -14.46 -1.41
C PHE A 271 -25.79 -14.95 -0.27
N PRO A 272 -27.12 -15.11 -0.50
CA PRO A 272 -28.07 -15.47 0.57
C PRO A 272 -27.79 -16.81 1.25
N SER A 273 -27.08 -17.72 0.57
CA SER A 273 -26.65 -19.00 1.14
C SER A 273 -25.38 -18.88 2.01
N ALA A 274 -24.87 -17.67 2.25
CA ALA A 274 -23.64 -17.45 2.98
C ALA A 274 -23.80 -17.76 4.47
N GLN A 275 -22.87 -18.54 5.01
CA GLN A 275 -22.82 -18.85 6.43
C GLN A 275 -21.90 -17.87 7.15
N THR A 276 -22.41 -17.22 8.20
CA THR A 276 -21.59 -16.34 9.06
C THR A 276 -21.04 -17.12 10.24
N ILE A 277 -19.72 -17.19 10.36
CA ILE A 277 -19.03 -17.82 11.49
C ILE A 277 -18.20 -16.78 12.23
N ARG A 278 -18.48 -16.60 13.53
CA ARG A 278 -17.80 -15.62 14.39
C ARG A 278 -16.58 -16.22 15.08
N LEU A 279 -15.43 -15.54 15.02
CA LEU A 279 -14.22 -15.86 15.78
C LEU A 279 -14.01 -14.81 16.87
N GLU A 280 -14.36 -15.17 18.10
CA GLU A 280 -14.43 -14.25 19.23
C GLU A 280 -13.28 -14.38 20.23
N GLN A 281 -12.59 -15.52 20.25
CA GLN A 281 -11.46 -15.73 21.15
C GLN A 281 -10.20 -15.03 20.59
N ASN A 282 -9.68 -14.07 21.35
CA ASN A 282 -8.42 -13.38 21.10
C ASN A 282 -7.27 -14.13 21.78
N TYR A 283 -6.19 -14.37 21.02
CA TYR A 283 -4.98 -15.04 21.51
C TYR A 283 -3.80 -14.09 21.74
N ARG A 284 -3.98 -12.80 21.46
CA ARG A 284 -2.91 -11.81 21.39
C ARG A 284 -2.79 -10.97 22.65
N SER A 285 -3.86 -10.34 23.09
CA SER A 285 -3.81 -9.31 24.12
C SER A 285 -4.25 -9.85 25.48
N THR A 286 -3.79 -9.19 26.55
CA THR A 286 -4.28 -9.41 27.92
C THR A 286 -5.71 -8.91 28.09
N LYS A 287 -6.41 -9.32 29.17
CA LYS A 287 -7.82 -8.95 29.36
C LYS A 287 -8.01 -7.44 29.53
N ASN A 288 -7.11 -6.74 30.23
CA ASN A 288 -7.22 -5.28 30.40
C ASN A 288 -7.17 -4.54 29.05
N ILE A 289 -6.23 -4.91 28.18
CA ILE A 289 -6.11 -4.32 26.83
C ILE A 289 -7.33 -4.65 25.98
N LEU A 290 -7.80 -5.91 26.00
CA LEU A 290 -8.95 -6.33 25.21
C LEU A 290 -10.25 -5.69 25.68
N LYS A 291 -10.44 -5.55 27.00
CA LYS A 291 -11.59 -4.88 27.60
C LYS A 291 -11.64 -3.40 27.20
N ALA A 292 -10.49 -2.72 27.27
CA ALA A 292 -10.37 -1.34 26.80
C ALA A 292 -10.67 -1.20 25.31
N ALA A 293 -10.17 -2.11 24.47
CA ALA A 293 -10.46 -2.13 23.04
C ALA A 293 -11.96 -2.35 22.74
N ASN A 294 -12.60 -3.30 23.41
CA ASN A 294 -14.02 -3.61 23.25
C ASN A 294 -14.92 -2.43 23.66
N HIS A 295 -14.58 -1.75 24.77
CA HIS A 295 -15.35 -0.59 25.23
C HIS A 295 -15.14 0.63 24.34
N LEU A 296 -13.92 0.85 23.84
CA LEU A 296 -13.67 1.91 22.86
C LEU A 296 -14.54 1.68 21.63
N ILE A 297 -14.44 0.50 21.01
CA ILE A 297 -15.10 0.26 19.73
C ILE A 297 -16.63 0.19 19.85
N SER A 298 -17.16 -0.09 21.05
CA SER A 298 -18.61 -0.16 21.26
C SER A 298 -19.35 1.15 20.97
N ASN A 299 -18.64 2.29 20.99
CA ASN A 299 -19.19 3.61 20.72
C ASN A 299 -19.46 3.88 19.22
N ASN A 300 -19.03 3.00 18.30
CA ASN A 300 -19.39 3.10 16.88
C ASN A 300 -20.78 2.50 16.61
N TYR A 301 -21.56 3.16 15.74
CA TYR A 301 -22.85 2.67 15.26
C TYR A 301 -22.68 1.71 14.07
N GLY A 302 -23.73 0.95 13.73
CA GLY A 302 -23.74 0.10 12.52
C GLY A 302 -22.80 -1.12 12.52
N ARG A 303 -22.08 -1.38 13.62
CA ARG A 303 -21.14 -2.50 13.78
C ARG A 303 -21.83 -3.87 13.70
N LEU A 304 -21.16 -4.84 13.08
CA LEU A 304 -21.51 -6.25 13.16
C LEU A 304 -21.22 -6.79 14.56
N VAL A 305 -22.26 -7.25 15.25
CA VAL A 305 -22.17 -7.73 16.63
C VAL A 305 -21.15 -8.87 16.77
N LYS A 306 -20.13 -8.63 17.59
CA LYS A 306 -19.11 -9.59 18.03
C LYS A 306 -18.59 -9.21 19.41
N ASN A 307 -18.35 -10.19 20.27
CA ASN A 307 -17.84 -9.97 21.63
C ASN A 307 -16.51 -10.69 21.82
N LEU A 308 -15.41 -9.95 21.82
CA LEU A 308 -14.08 -10.55 21.94
C LEU A 308 -13.74 -10.88 23.39
N TRP A 309 -13.18 -12.07 23.62
CA TRP A 309 -12.74 -12.53 24.93
C TRP A 309 -11.38 -13.22 24.85
N THR A 310 -10.67 -13.36 25.97
CA THR A 310 -9.34 -13.99 26.03
C THR A 310 -9.17 -14.79 27.31
N ASP A 311 -8.48 -15.93 27.21
CA ASP A 311 -8.07 -16.77 28.36
C ASP A 311 -6.78 -16.30 29.02
N ARG A 312 -6.13 -15.26 28.47
CA ARG A 312 -4.93 -14.69 29.08
C ARG A 312 -5.25 -14.03 30.42
N ALA A 313 -4.23 -13.84 31.25
CA ALA A 313 -4.37 -13.09 32.49
C ALA A 313 -4.78 -11.63 32.24
N ASP A 314 -5.19 -10.93 33.30
CA ASP A 314 -5.59 -9.52 33.20
C ASP A 314 -4.48 -8.62 32.66
N GLY A 315 -3.23 -8.94 33.01
CA GLY A 315 -2.04 -8.22 32.60
C GLY A 315 -1.91 -6.87 33.33
N GLU A 316 -0.96 -6.06 32.88
CA GLU A 316 -0.76 -4.73 33.44
C GLU A 316 -1.90 -3.77 33.03
N HIS A 317 -2.13 -2.73 33.83
CA HIS A 317 -2.98 -1.60 33.44
C HIS A 317 -2.34 -0.81 32.28
N ILE A 318 -3.20 -0.16 31.51
CA ILE A 318 -2.81 0.75 30.42
C ILE A 318 -2.25 2.01 31.07
N SER A 319 -0.97 2.29 30.83
CA SER A 319 -0.32 3.47 31.40
C SER A 319 -0.70 4.71 30.62
N LEU A 320 -1.28 5.71 31.28
CA LEU A 320 -1.61 7.01 30.70
C LEU A 320 -0.65 8.07 31.23
N TYR A 321 0.03 8.79 30.33
CA TYR A 321 0.97 9.85 30.69
C TYR A 321 0.61 11.19 30.05
N SER A 322 0.52 12.22 30.88
CA SER A 322 0.31 13.62 30.48
C SER A 322 1.68 14.31 30.40
N ALA A 323 2.11 14.64 29.19
CA ALA A 323 3.36 15.35 28.95
C ALA A 323 3.13 16.87 28.88
N LEU A 324 4.11 17.66 29.31
CA LEU A 324 4.03 19.12 29.20
C LEU A 324 4.13 19.59 27.74
N ASN A 325 4.99 18.93 26.95
CA ASN A 325 5.20 19.21 25.54
C ASN A 325 5.66 17.97 24.75
N GLU A 326 5.83 18.10 23.43
CA GLU A 326 6.26 17.02 22.55
C GLU A 326 7.66 16.45 22.87
N LEU A 327 8.55 17.27 23.42
CA LEU A 327 9.91 16.83 23.81
C LEU A 327 9.86 15.99 25.09
N ASP A 328 9.02 16.40 26.04
CA ASP A 328 8.76 15.67 27.28
C ASP A 328 8.10 14.32 27.00
N GLU A 329 7.09 14.30 26.12
CA GLU A 329 6.46 13.07 25.62
C GLU A 329 7.50 12.11 25.02
N ALA A 330 8.34 12.61 24.10
CA ALA A 330 9.37 11.79 23.47
C ALA A 330 10.40 11.27 24.49
N ARG A 331 10.84 12.09 25.46
CA ARG A 331 11.74 11.67 26.53
C ARG A 331 11.12 10.59 27.41
N PHE A 332 9.85 10.73 27.78
CA PHE A 332 9.14 9.73 28.58
C PHE A 332 9.09 8.38 27.86
N VAL A 333 8.72 8.37 26.57
CA VAL A 333 8.66 7.15 25.76
C VAL A 333 10.05 6.50 25.66
N VAL A 334 11.08 7.26 25.31
CA VAL A 334 12.45 6.72 25.17
C VAL A 334 13.01 6.23 26.50
N ASN A 335 12.73 6.91 27.61
CA ASN A 335 13.12 6.45 28.94
C ASN A 335 12.40 5.16 29.33
N SER A 336 11.11 5.03 29.01
CA SER A 336 10.33 3.81 29.26
C SER A 336 10.88 2.61 28.47
N ILE A 337 11.27 2.84 27.21
CA ILE A 337 11.95 1.83 26.39
C ILE A 337 13.32 1.47 26.98
N LYS A 338 14.09 2.47 27.42
CA LYS A 338 15.40 2.25 28.04
C LYS A 338 15.31 1.40 29.31
N VAL A 339 14.32 1.65 30.17
CA VAL A 339 14.06 0.85 31.37
C VAL A 339 13.65 -0.58 30.96
N SER A 340 12.79 -0.72 29.96
CA SER A 340 12.35 -2.02 29.45
C SER A 340 13.52 -2.84 28.88
N LYS A 341 14.44 -2.20 28.15
CA LYS A 341 15.67 -2.81 27.65
C LYS A 341 16.60 -3.26 28.80
N LYS A 342 16.75 -2.43 29.84
CA LYS A 342 17.52 -2.81 31.04
C LYS A 342 16.93 -4.03 31.75
N ASN A 343 15.61 -4.20 31.69
CA ASN A 343 14.90 -5.36 32.22
C ASN A 343 14.93 -6.58 31.27
N GLY A 344 15.78 -6.56 30.23
CA GLY A 344 16.01 -7.70 29.34
C GLY A 344 15.03 -7.83 28.16
N LYS A 345 14.12 -6.86 27.94
CA LYS A 345 13.23 -6.88 26.77
C LYS A 345 13.98 -6.45 25.50
N ALA A 346 13.72 -7.12 24.38
CA ALA A 346 14.33 -6.78 23.10
C ALA A 346 13.69 -5.50 22.52
N LEU A 347 14.49 -4.66 21.86
CA LEU A 347 14.01 -3.42 21.26
C LEU A 347 13.01 -3.67 20.13
N LYS A 348 13.18 -4.74 19.36
CA LYS A 348 12.27 -5.15 18.28
C LYS A 348 10.85 -5.48 18.76
N GLU A 349 10.67 -5.74 20.05
CA GLU A 349 9.37 -6.03 20.66
C GLU A 349 8.63 -4.75 21.11
N SER A 350 9.29 -3.59 20.97
CA SER A 350 8.74 -2.28 21.28
C SER A 350 8.40 -1.51 20.00
N VAL A 351 7.22 -0.91 19.97
CA VAL A 351 6.77 -0.04 18.87
C VAL A 351 6.27 1.30 19.39
N ILE A 352 6.57 2.36 18.65
CA ILE A 352 5.97 3.69 18.81
C ILE A 352 5.03 3.95 17.64
N LEU A 353 3.75 4.11 17.96
CA LEU A 353 2.66 4.35 17.03
C LEU A 353 2.20 5.80 17.10
N TYR A 354 2.10 6.42 15.93
CA TYR A 354 1.63 7.80 15.79
C TYR A 354 0.60 7.91 14.67
N ARG A 355 -0.15 9.01 14.64
CA ARG A 355 -1.21 9.23 13.64
C ARG A 355 -0.67 9.74 12.31
N SER A 356 0.38 10.56 12.34
CA SER A 356 1.01 11.17 11.16
C SER A 356 2.54 11.04 11.20
N ASN A 357 3.16 10.81 10.04
CA ASN A 357 4.62 10.74 9.91
C ASN A 357 5.34 11.99 10.42
N ALA A 358 4.68 13.15 10.43
CA ALA A 358 5.27 14.38 10.97
C ALA A 358 5.68 14.26 12.46
N GLN A 359 5.06 13.34 13.21
CA GLN A 359 5.38 13.09 14.62
C GLN A 359 6.68 12.29 14.81
N SER A 360 7.18 11.58 13.79
CA SER A 360 8.36 10.72 13.93
C SER A 360 9.60 11.52 14.28
N ARG A 361 9.76 12.71 13.71
CA ARG A 361 10.98 13.52 13.80
C ARG A 361 11.45 13.77 15.24
N VAL A 362 10.54 14.17 16.12
CA VAL A 362 10.88 14.47 17.53
C VAL A 362 11.25 13.21 18.31
N LEU A 363 10.61 12.09 17.98
CA LEU A 363 10.90 10.78 18.58
C LEU A 363 12.26 10.25 18.12
N GLU A 364 12.58 10.43 16.83
CA GLU A 364 13.88 10.08 16.24
C GLU A 364 15.01 10.86 16.92
N GLU A 365 14.86 12.19 17.05
CA GLU A 365 15.82 13.05 17.74
C GLU A 365 16.08 12.56 19.18
N ALA A 366 15.01 12.18 19.92
CA ALA A 366 15.12 11.65 21.28
C ALA A 366 15.81 10.28 21.35
N LEU A 367 15.52 9.37 20.40
CA LEU A 367 16.15 8.05 20.30
C LEU A 367 17.64 8.14 19.94
N LEU A 368 17.99 9.03 19.01
CA LEU A 368 19.38 9.31 18.63
C LEU A 368 20.19 9.84 19.82
N HIS A 369 19.62 10.78 20.59
CA HIS A 369 20.29 11.36 21.75
C HIS A 369 20.66 10.31 22.80
N ILE A 370 19.82 9.27 22.98
CA ILE A 370 20.05 8.18 23.96
C ILE A 370 20.73 6.96 23.31
N LYS A 371 21.09 7.05 22.03
CA LYS A 371 21.75 5.99 21.23
C LYS A 371 20.98 4.66 21.23
N ILE A 372 19.66 4.74 21.12
CA ILE A 372 18.80 3.55 20.94
C ILE A 372 18.58 3.33 19.43
N PRO A 373 18.96 2.17 18.88
CA PRO A 373 18.66 1.83 17.49
C PRO A 373 17.16 1.84 17.23
N TYR A 374 16.76 2.39 16.08
CA TYR A 374 15.36 2.46 15.69
C TYR A 374 15.18 2.26 14.19
N HIS A 375 13.95 1.92 13.79
CA HIS A 375 13.57 1.65 12.41
C HIS A 375 12.21 2.27 12.11
N ILE A 376 12.11 3.06 11.05
CA ILE A 376 10.88 3.76 10.67
C ILE A 376 10.21 3.06 9.49
N TYR A 377 8.96 2.67 9.67
CA TYR A 377 8.10 2.22 8.58
C TYR A 377 7.34 3.40 8.00
N GLY A 378 7.36 3.52 6.66
CA GLY A 378 6.57 4.52 5.95
C GLY A 378 7.19 5.91 5.89
N GLY A 379 8.51 6.06 6.12
CA GLY A 379 9.28 7.20 5.60
C GLY A 379 9.33 7.19 4.05
N MET A 380 10.08 8.11 3.42
CA MET A 380 10.27 8.06 1.96
C MET A 380 10.72 6.66 1.55
N ARG A 381 9.87 5.94 0.80
CA ARG A 381 10.08 4.55 0.44
C ARG A 381 11.33 4.43 -0.42
N PHE A 382 12.01 3.28 -0.40
CA PHE A 382 13.25 3.08 -1.16
C PHE A 382 13.10 3.45 -2.65
N PHE A 383 12.06 2.94 -3.30
CA PHE A 383 11.74 3.25 -4.70
C PHE A 383 11.20 4.67 -4.93
N GLU A 384 10.84 5.40 -3.87
CA GLU A 384 10.43 6.80 -3.95
C GLU A 384 11.60 7.79 -3.85
N ARG A 385 12.78 7.31 -3.46
CA ARG A 385 13.98 8.15 -3.37
C ARG A 385 14.36 8.68 -4.75
N GLN A 386 14.77 9.93 -4.80
CA GLN A 386 15.00 10.65 -6.05
C GLN A 386 15.98 9.90 -6.98
N GLU A 387 17.13 9.48 -6.46
CA GLU A 387 18.16 8.75 -7.20
C GLU A 387 17.68 7.39 -7.70
N VAL A 388 16.84 6.70 -6.92
CA VAL A 388 16.25 5.42 -7.31
C VAL A 388 15.21 5.62 -8.40
N LYS A 389 14.32 6.61 -8.27
CA LYS A 389 13.36 6.98 -9.33
C LYS A 389 14.05 7.41 -10.62
N ASP A 390 15.16 8.10 -10.53
CA ASP A 390 15.93 8.50 -11.71
C ASP A 390 16.50 7.29 -12.44
N ALA A 391 17.11 6.35 -11.71
CA ALA A 391 17.59 5.10 -12.30
C ALA A 391 16.45 4.28 -12.92
N LEU A 392 15.31 4.16 -12.23
CA LEU A 392 14.13 3.46 -12.76
C LEU A 392 13.54 4.14 -14.00
N ALA A 393 13.59 5.46 -14.09
CA ALA A 393 13.10 6.19 -15.25
C ALA A 393 13.94 5.91 -16.51
N TYR A 394 15.27 5.78 -16.41
CA TYR A 394 16.07 5.30 -17.55
C TYR A 394 15.68 3.87 -17.95
N LEU A 395 15.53 2.97 -16.98
CA LEU A 395 15.14 1.59 -17.26
C LEU A 395 13.76 1.49 -17.93
N ARG A 396 12.82 2.34 -17.51
CA ARG A 396 11.49 2.48 -18.14
C ARG A 396 11.60 3.01 -19.56
N LEU A 397 12.37 4.07 -19.80
CA LEU A 397 12.61 4.58 -21.15
C LEU A 397 13.21 3.52 -22.06
N ILE A 398 14.22 2.78 -21.56
CA ILE A 398 14.87 1.68 -22.30
C ILE A 398 13.88 0.57 -22.67
N THR A 399 12.85 0.37 -21.85
CA THR A 399 11.81 -0.62 -22.11
C THR A 399 10.72 -0.09 -23.05
N ASN A 400 10.24 1.13 -22.83
CA ASN A 400 9.18 1.78 -23.59
C ASN A 400 9.54 3.25 -23.87
N ARG A 401 9.80 3.57 -25.14
CA ARG A 401 10.13 4.95 -25.58
C ARG A 401 8.97 5.92 -25.50
N ASN A 402 7.74 5.43 -25.44
CA ASN A 402 6.54 6.26 -25.32
C ASN A 402 6.20 6.62 -23.86
N ASP A 403 7.06 6.26 -22.91
CA ASP A 403 6.92 6.66 -21.51
C ASP A 403 7.30 8.15 -21.33
N ASP A 404 6.33 9.02 -21.60
CA ASP A 404 6.46 10.47 -21.45
C ASP A 404 6.92 10.89 -20.04
N VAL A 405 6.48 10.18 -19.00
CA VAL A 405 6.79 10.55 -17.61
C VAL A 405 8.25 10.28 -17.31
N ALA A 406 8.74 9.11 -17.74
CA ALA A 406 10.15 8.77 -17.64
C ALA A 406 11.01 9.69 -18.54
N TYR A 407 10.53 10.03 -19.74
CA TYR A 407 11.17 10.97 -20.66
C TYR A 407 11.39 12.32 -20.00
N GLU A 408 10.35 12.99 -19.49
CA GLU A 408 10.48 14.33 -18.91
C GLU A 408 11.37 14.34 -17.67
N ARG A 409 11.32 13.26 -16.89
CA ARG A 409 12.19 13.13 -15.73
C ARG A 409 13.65 13.08 -16.17
N MET A 410 13.97 12.29 -17.20
CA MET A 410 15.35 11.99 -17.57
C MET A 410 15.94 12.93 -18.60
N VAL A 411 15.14 13.63 -19.42
CA VAL A 411 15.58 14.47 -20.56
C VAL A 411 16.49 15.64 -20.18
N ASN A 412 16.61 16.00 -18.90
CA ASN A 412 17.66 16.90 -18.45
C ASN A 412 18.28 16.50 -17.08
N THR A 413 18.28 15.19 -16.77
CA THR A 413 18.89 14.64 -15.56
C THR A 413 19.78 13.45 -15.93
N PRO A 414 21.12 13.58 -15.91
CA PRO A 414 21.92 14.77 -15.57
C PRO A 414 21.74 15.97 -16.51
N ILE A 415 22.13 17.17 -16.07
CA ILE A 415 22.00 18.41 -16.84
C ILE A 415 22.79 18.30 -18.14
N ARG A 416 22.11 18.49 -19.27
CA ARG A 416 22.71 18.35 -20.61
C ARG A 416 22.31 19.44 -21.59
N GLY A 417 21.86 20.59 -21.09
CA GLY A 417 21.55 21.77 -21.90
C GLY A 417 20.15 21.77 -22.52
N ILE A 418 19.24 20.89 -22.07
CA ILE A 418 17.85 20.86 -22.52
C ILE A 418 16.99 21.64 -21.51
N GLY A 419 16.78 22.92 -21.78
CA GLY A 419 16.06 23.84 -20.88
C GLY A 419 14.53 23.71 -20.95
N ALA A 420 13.84 24.37 -20.01
CA ALA A 420 12.38 24.34 -19.91
C ALA A 420 11.66 24.75 -21.21
N LYS A 421 12.16 25.80 -21.90
CA LYS A 421 11.59 26.25 -23.19
C LYS A 421 11.64 25.18 -24.27
N THR A 422 12.72 24.39 -24.32
CA THR A 422 12.84 23.29 -25.29
C THR A 422 11.80 22.22 -25.01
N ILE A 423 11.62 21.85 -23.74
CA ILE A 423 10.64 20.86 -23.32
C ILE A 423 9.22 21.35 -23.63
N GLU A 424 8.93 22.65 -23.47
CA GLU A 424 7.65 23.24 -23.88
C GLU A 424 7.38 23.12 -25.39
N VAL A 425 8.40 23.32 -26.23
CA VAL A 425 8.28 23.12 -27.68
C VAL A 425 8.01 21.65 -28.01
N VAL A 426 8.75 20.71 -27.39
CA VAL A 426 8.52 19.27 -27.58
C VAL A 426 7.10 18.89 -27.15
N ARG A 427 6.63 19.37 -26.00
CA ARG A 427 5.26 19.14 -25.51
C ARG A 427 4.20 19.67 -26.47
N LYS A 428 4.42 20.87 -27.02
CA LYS A 428 3.50 21.47 -27.98
C LYS A 428 3.34 20.58 -29.23
N ILE A 429 4.45 20.14 -29.82
CA ILE A 429 4.43 19.26 -31.00
C ILE A 429 3.84 17.89 -30.67
N ALA A 430 4.23 17.29 -29.55
CA ALA A 430 3.67 16.01 -29.10
C ALA A 430 2.14 16.10 -29.00
N CYS A 431 1.62 17.21 -28.48
CA CYS A 431 0.20 17.40 -28.35
C CYS A 431 -0.51 17.69 -29.67
N GLU A 432 -0.01 18.65 -30.47
CA GLU A 432 -0.59 19.03 -31.77
C GLU A 432 -0.68 17.85 -32.72
N ARG A 433 0.31 16.95 -32.68
CA ARG A 433 0.41 15.79 -33.57
C ARG A 433 -0.02 14.47 -32.92
N GLN A 434 -0.44 14.50 -31.65
CA GLN A 434 -0.82 13.33 -30.88
C GLN A 434 0.27 12.24 -30.84
N LEU A 435 1.54 12.66 -30.70
CA LEU A 435 2.72 11.81 -30.60
C LEU A 435 3.21 11.71 -29.15
N SER A 436 4.03 10.70 -28.85
CA SER A 436 4.81 10.68 -27.59
C SER A 436 5.89 11.77 -27.60
N LEU A 437 6.41 12.15 -26.43
CA LEU A 437 7.50 13.14 -26.34
C LEU A 437 8.77 12.67 -27.05
N TRP A 438 9.04 11.37 -27.05
CA TRP A 438 10.14 10.78 -27.81
C TRP A 438 9.93 10.95 -29.32
N GLN A 439 8.76 10.59 -29.83
CA GLN A 439 8.42 10.75 -31.25
C GLN A 439 8.42 12.22 -31.69
N ALA A 440 7.89 13.12 -30.86
CA ALA A 440 7.94 14.56 -31.10
C ALA A 440 9.38 15.10 -31.13
N SER A 441 10.27 14.54 -30.30
CA SER A 441 11.69 14.89 -30.31
C SER A 441 12.37 14.49 -31.61
N LEU A 442 12.09 13.28 -32.11
CA LEU A 442 12.59 12.81 -33.41
C LEU A 442 12.08 13.71 -34.55
N ALA A 443 10.78 14.00 -34.57
CA ALA A 443 10.19 14.87 -35.59
C ALA A 443 10.81 16.29 -35.58
N LEU A 444 11.05 16.86 -34.39
CA LEU A 444 11.68 18.18 -34.25
C LEU A 444 13.14 18.20 -34.72
N LEU A 445 13.87 17.09 -34.57
CA LEU A 445 15.24 16.96 -35.06
C LEU A 445 15.27 16.83 -36.58
N ASP A 446 14.36 16.03 -37.15
CA ASP A 446 14.23 15.85 -38.61
C ASP A 446 13.83 17.16 -39.30
N GLU A 447 12.90 17.91 -38.72
CA GLU A 447 12.41 19.19 -39.26
C GLU A 447 13.35 20.37 -38.99
N ARG A 448 14.41 20.18 -38.19
CA ARG A 448 15.42 21.21 -37.85
C ARG A 448 14.84 22.51 -37.29
N VAL A 449 13.75 22.40 -36.51
CA VAL A 449 13.03 23.54 -35.91
C VAL A 449 13.80 24.15 -34.71
N LEU A 450 14.62 23.34 -34.03
CA LEU A 450 15.34 23.75 -32.82
C LEU A 450 16.67 24.46 -33.15
N LYS A 451 17.10 25.37 -32.28
CA LYS A 451 18.46 25.97 -32.35
C LYS A 451 19.52 24.87 -32.34
N SER A 452 20.60 25.06 -33.09
CA SER A 452 21.66 24.05 -33.30
C SER A 452 22.22 23.42 -32.02
N SER A 453 22.49 24.22 -30.98
CA SER A 453 22.99 23.71 -29.69
C SER A 453 21.96 22.86 -28.94
N THR A 454 20.68 23.22 -29.02
CA THR A 454 19.57 22.50 -28.41
C THR A 454 19.24 21.21 -29.17
N ALA A 455 19.26 21.27 -30.50
CA ALA A 455 19.09 20.10 -31.36
C ALA A 455 20.18 19.06 -31.09
N LEU A 456 21.46 19.48 -30.99
CA LEU A 456 22.57 18.61 -30.66
C LEU A 456 22.42 17.97 -29.27
N ALA A 457 21.99 18.73 -28.27
CA ALA A 457 21.76 18.21 -26.92
C ALA A 457 20.64 17.15 -26.89
N LEU A 458 19.54 17.41 -27.60
CA LEU A 458 18.41 16.49 -27.72
C LEU A 458 18.79 15.22 -28.49
N GLN A 459 19.52 15.37 -29.59
CA GLN A 459 20.06 14.25 -30.37
C GLN A 459 20.98 13.37 -29.52
N ARG A 460 21.92 13.97 -28.78
CA ARG A 460 22.81 13.23 -27.85
C ARG A 460 22.05 12.45 -26.79
N PHE A 461 20.91 12.97 -26.31
CA PHE A 461 20.08 12.26 -25.35
C PHE A 461 19.40 11.03 -25.98
N ILE A 462 18.88 11.16 -27.19
CA ILE A 462 18.29 10.04 -27.94
C ILE A 462 19.35 8.96 -28.20
N GLU A 463 20.51 9.36 -28.74
CA GLU A 463 21.65 8.47 -28.99
C GLU A 463 22.13 7.78 -27.71
N LEU A 464 22.13 8.46 -26.57
CA LEU A 464 22.46 7.88 -25.27
C LEU A 464 21.50 6.75 -24.90
N VAL A 465 20.19 6.98 -24.98
CA VAL A 465 19.19 5.98 -24.59
C VAL A 465 19.22 4.78 -25.54
N ASP A 466 19.44 5.00 -26.83
CA ASP A 466 19.58 3.91 -27.81
C ASP A 466 20.86 3.10 -27.56
N LYS A 467 21.97 3.77 -27.27
CA LYS A 467 23.22 3.11 -26.88
C LYS A 467 23.05 2.29 -25.61
N LEU A 468 22.43 2.85 -24.56
CA LEU A 468 22.13 2.12 -23.33
C LEU A 468 21.30 0.87 -23.59
N THR A 469 20.35 0.96 -24.52
CA THR A 469 19.48 -0.18 -24.87
C THR A 469 20.26 -1.29 -25.55
N GLN A 470 21.20 -0.95 -26.43
CA GLN A 470 22.09 -1.91 -27.07
C GLN A 470 23.09 -2.52 -26.08
N ASP A 471 23.67 -1.71 -25.19
CA ASP A 471 24.69 -2.13 -24.23
C ASP A 471 24.16 -3.12 -23.18
N ILE A 472 22.86 -3.12 -22.89
CA ILE A 472 22.26 -4.00 -21.87
C ILE A 472 21.73 -5.34 -22.41
N VAL A 473 21.71 -5.52 -23.73
CA VAL A 473 21.19 -6.75 -24.36
C VAL A 473 21.97 -7.96 -23.85
N ASN A 474 21.26 -9.04 -23.52
CA ASN A 474 21.80 -10.30 -22.98
C ASN A 474 22.53 -10.21 -21.63
N LEU A 475 22.48 -9.07 -20.92
CA LEU A 475 23.03 -8.97 -19.56
C LEU A 475 22.01 -9.39 -18.49
N PRO A 476 22.44 -9.97 -17.35
CA PRO A 476 21.57 -10.15 -16.19
C PRO A 476 21.03 -8.83 -15.65
N LEU A 477 19.83 -8.83 -15.08
CA LEU A 477 19.11 -7.62 -14.62
C LEU A 477 19.96 -6.69 -13.73
N TYR A 478 20.71 -7.23 -12.78
CA TYR A 478 21.58 -6.43 -11.91
C TYR A 478 22.71 -5.74 -12.69
N MET A 479 23.24 -6.38 -13.74
CA MET A 479 24.25 -5.78 -14.63
C MET A 479 23.62 -4.73 -15.54
N GLN A 480 22.41 -4.97 -16.06
CA GLN A 480 21.66 -3.96 -16.82
C GLN A 480 21.47 -2.70 -15.96
N THR A 481 20.98 -2.87 -14.73
CA THR A 481 20.75 -1.79 -13.76
C THR A 481 22.04 -1.02 -13.45
N HIS A 482 23.12 -1.74 -13.13
CA HIS A 482 24.42 -1.13 -12.83
C HIS A 482 24.99 -0.34 -14.03
N LEU A 483 24.92 -0.91 -15.24
CA LEU A 483 25.45 -0.29 -16.46
C LEU A 483 24.66 0.98 -16.80
N VAL A 484 23.33 0.94 -16.68
CA VAL A 484 22.47 2.11 -16.90
C VAL A 484 22.77 3.22 -15.90
N ILE A 485 22.89 2.92 -14.61
CA ILE A 485 23.24 3.91 -13.57
C ILE A 485 24.58 4.60 -13.86
N LYS A 486 25.57 3.82 -14.32
CA LYS A 486 26.91 4.33 -14.62
C LYS A 486 26.95 5.13 -15.92
N ASN A 487 26.44 4.56 -17.01
CA ASN A 487 26.58 5.12 -18.37
C ASN A 487 25.59 6.24 -18.66
N SER A 488 24.47 6.33 -17.93
CA SER A 488 23.58 7.51 -17.98
C SER A 488 24.22 8.79 -17.39
N GLY A 489 25.31 8.64 -16.63
CA GLY A 489 25.94 9.72 -15.88
C GLY A 489 25.31 10.00 -14.51
N LEU A 490 24.26 9.26 -14.11
CA LEU A 490 23.64 9.42 -12.79
C LEU A 490 24.62 9.16 -11.65
N TRP A 491 25.44 8.11 -11.77
CA TRP A 491 26.48 7.80 -10.78
C TRP A 491 27.45 8.98 -10.59
N ALA A 492 27.96 9.54 -11.69
CA ALA A 492 28.90 10.65 -11.64
C ALA A 492 28.26 11.91 -11.03
N MET A 493 27.04 12.25 -11.46
CA MET A 493 26.27 13.39 -10.95
C MET A 493 26.07 13.31 -9.42
N TYR A 494 25.67 12.14 -8.90
CA TYR A 494 25.43 11.98 -7.47
C TYR A 494 26.71 11.85 -6.64
N LYS A 495 27.81 11.37 -7.25
CA LYS A 495 29.12 11.31 -6.60
C LYS A 495 29.77 12.70 -6.45
N GLU A 496 29.49 13.62 -7.38
CA GLU A 496 30.02 15.00 -7.34
C GLU A 496 29.21 15.95 -6.45
N GLU A 497 28.02 15.53 -5.98
CA GLU A 497 27.20 16.31 -5.04
C GLU A 497 27.93 16.52 -3.70
N LYS A 498 27.96 17.75 -3.18
CA LYS A 498 28.67 18.05 -1.92
C LYS A 498 27.86 17.65 -0.68
N GLY A 499 28.52 17.04 0.31
CA GLY A 499 27.99 16.75 1.66
C GLY A 499 27.54 15.30 1.89
N ASP A 500 27.10 14.99 3.12
CA ASP A 500 26.74 13.63 3.57
C ASP A 500 25.62 12.97 2.75
N LYS A 501 24.85 13.78 2.00
CA LYS A 501 23.79 13.30 1.12
C LYS A 501 24.32 12.47 -0.06
N SER A 502 25.51 12.79 -0.57
CA SER A 502 26.08 12.08 -1.73
C SER A 502 26.34 10.60 -1.41
N GLN A 503 26.96 10.31 -0.27
CA GLN A 503 27.23 8.94 0.16
C GLN A 503 25.94 8.12 0.32
N ALA A 504 24.89 8.74 0.89
CA ALA A 504 23.60 8.10 1.05
C ALA A 504 22.94 7.75 -0.30
N ARG A 505 22.98 8.66 -1.28
CA ARG A 505 22.40 8.42 -2.62
C ARG A 505 23.16 7.32 -3.37
N ILE A 506 24.50 7.34 -3.33
CA ILE A 506 25.32 6.29 -3.96
C ILE A 506 25.02 4.93 -3.35
N LYS A 507 24.94 4.84 -2.02
CA LYS A 507 24.56 3.60 -1.33
C LYS A 507 23.17 3.11 -1.75
N ASN A 508 22.22 4.03 -1.99
CA ASN A 508 20.88 3.67 -2.46
C ASN A 508 20.89 3.12 -3.89
N LEU A 509 21.75 3.65 -4.78
CA LEU A 509 21.93 3.12 -6.12
C LEU A 509 22.59 1.73 -6.11
N GLU A 510 23.57 1.50 -5.23
CA GLU A 510 24.16 0.18 -5.02
C GLU A 510 23.12 -0.82 -4.49
N GLU A 511 22.30 -0.40 -3.54
CA GLU A 511 21.19 -1.20 -3.00
C GLU A 511 20.17 -1.54 -4.09
N LEU A 512 19.94 -0.65 -5.06
CA LEU A 512 19.05 -0.92 -6.19
C LEU A 512 19.62 -2.05 -7.07
N VAL A 513 20.94 -2.07 -7.28
CA VAL A 513 21.63 -3.15 -7.99
C VAL A 513 21.54 -4.47 -7.21
N THR A 514 21.66 -4.42 -5.88
CA THR A 514 21.47 -5.58 -5.00
C THR A 514 20.03 -6.10 -5.09
N ALA A 515 19.02 -5.22 -5.01
CA ALA A 515 17.62 -5.59 -5.16
C ALA A 515 17.34 -6.24 -6.53
N ALA A 516 17.93 -5.70 -7.60
CA ALA A 516 17.86 -6.27 -8.94
C ALA A 516 18.56 -7.65 -9.06
N ARG A 517 19.58 -7.92 -8.23
CA ARG A 517 20.25 -9.23 -8.15
C ARG A 517 19.42 -10.25 -7.37
N GLU A 518 18.82 -9.82 -6.26
CA GLU A 518 17.98 -10.65 -5.40
C GLU A 518 16.59 -10.92 -5.97
N TYR A 519 16.19 -10.17 -7.01
CA TYR A 519 14.99 -10.44 -7.79
C TYR A 519 15.13 -11.79 -8.52
N LEU A 520 14.89 -12.86 -7.77
CA LEU A 520 14.85 -14.23 -8.24
C LEU A 520 13.55 -14.45 -9.00
N TYR A 521 13.66 -14.89 -10.25
CA TYR A 521 12.55 -15.49 -11.00
C TYR A 521 11.91 -16.59 -10.15
N LYS A 522 10.78 -16.29 -9.54
CA LYS A 522 9.90 -17.27 -8.91
C LYS A 522 8.55 -17.15 -9.60
N ASP A 523 8.46 -17.67 -10.83
CA ASP A 523 7.27 -18.31 -11.41
C ASP A 523 7.53 -18.70 -12.89
N ASP A 524 6.95 -19.84 -13.29
CA ASP A 524 7.07 -20.57 -14.57
C ASP A 524 6.47 -19.86 -15.81
N THR A 525 6.32 -18.53 -15.80
CA THR A 525 5.94 -17.77 -16.99
C THR A 525 7.19 -17.39 -17.78
N LYS A 526 7.54 -18.22 -18.77
CA LYS A 526 8.72 -18.05 -19.65
C LYS A 526 8.76 -16.76 -20.49
N ASP A 527 7.74 -15.90 -20.44
CA ASP A 527 7.55 -14.82 -21.42
C ASP A 527 7.56 -13.37 -20.89
N ILE A 528 7.82 -13.14 -19.60
CA ILE A 528 7.96 -11.76 -19.08
C ILE A 528 9.45 -11.39 -19.10
N LEU A 529 9.81 -10.39 -19.91
CA LEU A 529 11.16 -9.80 -19.92
C LEU A 529 11.58 -9.41 -18.50
N SER A 530 12.74 -9.88 -18.04
CA SER A 530 13.23 -9.76 -16.65
C SER A 530 13.17 -8.34 -16.09
N LEU A 531 13.43 -7.35 -16.95
CA LEU A 531 13.39 -5.93 -16.61
C LEU A 531 11.96 -5.40 -16.39
N GLN A 532 11.00 -5.79 -17.23
CA GLN A 532 9.60 -5.36 -17.11
C GLN A 532 8.94 -5.88 -15.84
N GLY A 533 9.21 -7.16 -15.51
CA GLY A 533 8.75 -7.77 -14.27
C GLY A 533 9.30 -7.03 -13.04
N PHE A 534 10.58 -6.67 -13.07
CA PHE A 534 11.21 -5.89 -12.00
C PHE A 534 10.66 -4.47 -11.88
N LEU A 535 10.46 -3.75 -12.98
CA LEU A 535 9.87 -2.39 -12.96
C LEU A 535 8.45 -2.39 -12.39
N SER A 536 7.66 -3.38 -12.79
CA SER A 536 6.30 -3.55 -12.27
C SER A 536 6.31 -3.95 -10.80
N HIS A 537 7.26 -4.79 -10.38
CA HIS A 537 7.49 -5.09 -8.98
C HIS A 537 7.91 -3.84 -8.19
N ALA A 538 8.84 -3.02 -8.69
CA ALA A 538 9.23 -1.77 -8.02
C ALA A 538 8.04 -0.81 -7.83
N ALA A 539 7.12 -0.74 -8.81
CA ALA A 539 5.89 0.01 -8.69
C ALA A 539 4.92 -0.62 -7.66
N LEU A 540 4.61 -1.91 -7.78
CA LEU A 540 3.64 -2.63 -6.94
C LEU A 540 4.13 -2.85 -5.49
N ASP A 541 5.44 -2.98 -5.31
CA ASP A 541 6.12 -3.37 -4.08
C ASP A 541 6.81 -2.16 -3.42
N ALA A 542 6.36 -0.94 -3.73
CA ALA A 542 6.78 0.31 -3.07
C ALA A 542 6.61 0.30 -1.54
N GLU A 543 5.96 -0.72 -0.97
CA GLU A 543 5.87 -0.98 0.46
C GLU A 543 7.13 -1.66 1.06
N LYS A 544 8.11 -2.07 0.24
CA LYS A 544 9.30 -2.78 0.72
C LYS A 544 10.58 -2.35 -0.02
N ILE A 545 11.56 -1.90 0.77
CA ILE A 545 12.92 -2.46 0.89
C ILE A 545 13.49 -1.88 2.18
N GLN A 546 13.80 -2.75 3.13
CA GLN A 546 14.92 -2.54 4.03
C GLN A 546 15.39 -3.91 4.52
N ALA A 547 16.51 -4.34 3.95
CA ALA A 547 17.40 -5.27 4.61
C ALA A 547 18.09 -4.52 5.77
N ASP A 548 17.58 -4.73 6.97
CA ASP A 548 18.39 -4.76 8.21
C ASP A 548 17.65 -5.60 9.26
N ALA A 549 17.03 -6.72 8.82
CA ALA A 549 16.23 -7.62 9.65
C ALA A 549 17.02 -8.32 10.79
N CYS A 550 18.33 -8.03 10.91
CA CYS A 550 19.22 -8.58 11.93
C CYS A 550 19.51 -7.64 13.11
N GLN A 551 19.10 -6.36 13.09
CA GLN A 551 19.40 -5.44 14.18
C GLN A 551 18.22 -5.30 15.15
N ASP A 552 18.49 -5.45 16.46
CA ASP A 552 17.52 -5.21 17.52
C ASP A 552 17.26 -3.70 17.66
N ALA A 553 16.14 -3.24 17.10
CA ALA A 553 15.80 -1.81 16.99
C ALA A 553 14.34 -1.54 17.37
N VAL A 554 14.04 -0.36 17.90
CA VAL A 554 12.68 0.10 18.18
C VAL A 554 11.94 0.37 16.87
N GLN A 555 10.70 -0.08 16.77
CA GLN A 555 9.90 0.09 15.57
C GLN A 555 9.09 1.40 15.66
N LEU A 556 9.17 2.28 14.66
CA LEU A 556 8.39 3.52 14.58
C LEU A 556 7.50 3.44 13.36
N MET A 557 6.20 3.64 13.52
CA MET A 557 5.28 3.58 12.38
C MET A 557 3.97 4.31 12.65
N THR A 558 3.22 4.57 11.58
CA THR A 558 1.85 5.05 11.72
C THR A 558 0.93 3.95 12.23
N LEU A 559 -0.17 4.35 12.87
CA LEU A 559 -1.24 3.43 13.27
C LEU A 559 -1.77 2.58 12.09
N HIS A 560 -1.84 3.17 10.88
CA HIS A 560 -2.22 2.47 9.65
C HIS A 560 -1.21 1.38 9.28
N ALA A 561 0.09 1.69 9.31
CA ALA A 561 1.15 0.75 8.98
C ALA A 561 1.27 -0.40 10.01
N ALA A 562 0.78 -0.19 11.24
CA ALA A 562 0.78 -1.21 12.28
C ALA A 562 -0.28 -2.30 12.09
N LYS A 563 -1.25 -2.10 11.18
CA LYS A 563 -2.30 -3.09 10.91
C LYS A 563 -1.69 -4.45 10.54
N GLY A 564 -2.20 -5.50 11.18
CA GLY A 564 -1.69 -6.87 11.02
C GLY A 564 -0.45 -7.22 11.86
N LEU A 565 0.24 -6.24 12.45
CA LEU A 565 1.41 -6.47 13.32
C LEU A 565 1.01 -6.67 14.79
N GLU A 566 1.95 -7.07 15.62
CA GLU A 566 1.79 -7.24 17.07
C GLU A 566 3.13 -7.06 17.78
N PHE A 567 3.10 -6.43 18.96
CA PHE A 567 4.29 -6.07 19.72
C PHE A 567 4.06 -6.30 21.21
N GLN A 568 5.11 -6.66 21.95
CA GLN A 568 5.00 -6.82 23.41
C GLN A 568 4.61 -5.49 24.06
N GLN A 569 5.29 -4.42 23.65
CA GLN A 569 5.12 -3.09 24.19
C GLN A 569 4.74 -2.11 23.08
N VAL A 570 3.60 -1.46 23.24
CA VAL A 570 3.08 -0.46 22.30
C VAL A 570 2.98 0.88 23.02
N PHE A 571 3.55 1.91 22.40
CA PHE A 571 3.34 3.30 22.77
C PHE A 571 2.46 3.95 21.71
N ILE A 572 1.33 4.53 22.09
CA ILE A 572 0.52 5.37 21.20
C ILE A 572 0.69 6.82 21.66
N VAL A 573 1.30 7.64 20.80
CA VAL A 573 1.68 9.01 21.14
C VAL A 573 0.82 10.06 20.45
N GLY A 574 0.71 11.24 21.07
CA GLY A 574 -0.09 12.35 20.57
C GLY A 574 -1.59 12.05 20.51
N LEU A 575 -2.14 11.40 21.54
CA LEU A 575 -3.58 11.19 21.67
C LEU A 575 -4.29 12.49 22.12
N GLU A 576 -4.35 13.44 21.20
CA GLU A 576 -4.82 14.82 21.40
C GLU A 576 -5.98 15.15 20.44
N GLU A 577 -6.97 15.92 20.88
CA GLU A 577 -8.02 16.43 19.98
C GLU A 577 -7.42 17.33 18.88
N GLY A 578 -7.78 17.04 17.63
CA GLY A 578 -7.24 17.70 16.43
C GLY A 578 -5.99 17.04 15.86
N MET A 579 -5.36 16.12 16.61
CA MET A 579 -4.30 15.23 16.12
C MET A 579 -4.84 13.82 15.94
N PHE A 580 -5.40 13.25 17.00
CA PHE A 580 -6.04 11.95 17.00
C PHE A 580 -7.24 11.92 17.98
N PRO A 581 -8.48 12.17 17.51
CA PRO A 581 -8.88 12.29 16.11
C PRO A 581 -8.33 13.53 15.40
N SER A 582 -8.07 13.40 14.10
CA SER A 582 -7.58 14.51 13.27
C SER A 582 -8.66 15.57 13.04
N GLN A 583 -8.28 16.83 12.81
CA GLN A 583 -9.24 17.90 12.58
C GLN A 583 -10.13 17.66 11.35
N MET A 584 -9.60 17.07 10.28
CA MET A 584 -10.37 16.73 9.07
C MET A 584 -11.45 15.68 9.38
N ALA A 585 -11.12 14.66 10.18
CA ALA A 585 -12.08 13.62 10.56
C ALA A 585 -13.22 14.11 11.47
N LEU A 586 -13.09 15.31 12.06
CA LEU A 586 -14.17 15.95 12.83
C LEU A 586 -15.19 16.64 11.92
N GLU A 587 -14.78 17.01 10.71
CA GLU A 587 -15.61 17.71 9.72
C GLU A 587 -16.31 16.73 8.76
N GLU A 588 -15.73 15.54 8.57
CA GLU A 588 -16.24 14.49 7.69
C GLU A 588 -17.32 13.61 8.36
N GLU A 589 -18.38 13.30 7.62
CA GLU A 589 -19.43 12.37 8.06
C GLU A 589 -18.83 10.96 8.22
N GLY A 590 -19.02 10.34 9.39
CA GLY A 590 -18.41 9.05 9.72
C GLY A 590 -16.90 9.08 10.04
N GLY A 591 -16.23 10.24 9.91
CA GLY A 591 -14.78 10.36 10.13
C GLY A 591 -14.33 9.98 11.54
N ILE A 592 -15.13 10.34 12.56
CA ILE A 592 -14.85 9.98 13.97
C ILE A 592 -14.90 8.45 14.15
N GLU A 593 -15.82 7.75 13.50
CA GLU A 593 -15.93 6.30 13.61
C GLU A 593 -14.72 5.58 12.99
N GLU A 594 -14.20 6.11 11.88
CA GLU A 594 -12.97 5.61 11.26
C GLU A 594 -11.73 5.87 12.13
N GLU A 595 -11.58 7.07 12.70
CA GLU A 595 -10.49 7.35 13.65
C GLU A 595 -10.60 6.48 14.91
N ARG A 596 -11.82 6.14 15.35
CA ARG A 596 -12.04 5.20 16.45
C ARG A 596 -11.64 3.76 16.09
N ARG A 597 -11.95 3.30 14.87
CA ARG A 597 -11.43 2.02 14.33
C ARG A 597 -9.90 2.03 14.28
N LEU A 598 -9.30 3.15 13.91
CA LEU A 598 -7.84 3.32 13.92
C LEU A 598 -7.25 3.23 15.33
N ALA A 599 -7.92 3.81 16.33
CA ALA A 599 -7.51 3.73 17.73
C ALA A 599 -7.65 2.30 18.26
N TYR A 600 -8.75 1.63 17.92
CA TYR A 600 -8.97 0.21 18.19
C TYR A 600 -7.85 -0.67 17.58
N VAL A 601 -7.47 -0.43 16.33
CA VAL A 601 -6.34 -1.13 15.70
C VAL A 601 -5.06 -0.93 16.50
N GLY A 602 -4.75 0.31 16.90
CA GLY A 602 -3.59 0.65 17.72
C GLY A 602 -3.54 -0.09 19.05
N ILE A 603 -4.63 -0.04 19.83
CA ILE A 603 -4.75 -0.72 21.13
C ILE A 603 -4.56 -2.23 20.97
N THR A 604 -5.19 -2.83 19.95
CA THR A 604 -5.13 -4.28 19.70
C THR A 604 -3.80 -4.76 19.09
N ARG A 605 -2.81 -3.89 18.91
CA ARG A 605 -1.43 -4.28 18.56
C ARG A 605 -0.64 -4.74 19.78
N ALA A 606 -1.06 -4.31 20.98
CA ALA A 606 -0.35 -4.59 22.22
C ALA A 606 -0.64 -6.02 22.71
N ILE A 607 0.44 -6.77 22.97
CA ILE A 607 0.35 -8.13 23.54
C ILE A 607 0.31 -8.04 25.07
N THR A 608 1.28 -7.35 25.69
CA THR A 608 1.43 -7.33 27.16
C THR A 608 1.31 -5.94 27.77
N LYS A 609 1.88 -4.90 27.15
CA LYS A 609 1.85 -3.53 27.69
C LYS A 609 1.43 -2.51 26.64
N LEU A 610 0.49 -1.66 27.02
CA LEU A 610 0.08 -0.48 26.27
C LEU A 610 0.35 0.78 27.11
N THR A 611 1.00 1.75 26.49
CA THR A 611 1.22 3.08 27.04
C THR A 611 0.63 4.11 26.10
N ILE A 612 -0.18 5.02 26.62
CA ILE A 612 -0.82 6.10 25.88
C ILE A 612 -0.27 7.42 26.40
N THR A 613 0.12 8.32 25.50
CA THR A 613 0.63 9.64 25.86
C THR A 613 -0.10 10.74 25.09
N TYR A 614 -0.22 11.90 25.73
CA TYR A 614 -0.67 13.14 25.12
C TYR A 614 0.14 14.31 25.68
N ALA A 615 0.30 15.38 24.91
CA ALA A 615 0.98 16.59 25.35
C ALA A 615 -0.02 17.76 25.52
N GLU A 616 0.16 18.55 26.57
CA GLU A 616 -0.66 19.76 26.80
C GLU A 616 -0.39 20.84 25.75
N THR A 617 0.87 20.97 25.34
CA THR A 617 1.30 21.91 24.29
C THR A 617 2.11 21.20 23.21
N ARG A 618 1.90 21.58 21.95
CA ARG A 618 2.67 21.04 20.82
C ARG A 618 3.00 22.10 19.78
N ARG A 619 4.22 22.10 19.24
CA ARG A 619 4.56 22.88 18.05
C ARG A 619 4.26 22.09 16.78
N LEU A 620 3.32 22.59 15.98
CA LEU A 620 3.00 22.05 14.66
C LEU A 620 3.21 23.15 13.62
N TYR A 621 4.01 22.88 12.59
CA TYR A 621 4.33 23.83 11.52
C TYR A 621 4.83 25.20 12.03
N GLY A 622 5.57 25.21 13.14
CA GLY A 622 6.13 26.42 13.76
C GLY A 622 5.20 27.20 14.68
N LYS A 623 3.90 26.83 14.78
CA LYS A 623 2.95 27.44 15.73
C LYS A 623 2.77 26.54 16.95
N GLN A 624 2.80 27.14 18.14
CA GLN A 624 2.50 26.45 19.39
C GLN A 624 0.97 26.41 19.58
N THR A 625 0.44 25.21 19.80
CA THR A 625 -1.00 25.00 20.04
C THR A 625 -1.19 24.27 21.37
N VAL A 626 -2.11 24.76 22.19
CA VAL A 626 -2.61 24.03 23.36
C VAL A 626 -3.64 23.03 22.88
N ARG A 627 -3.52 21.77 23.29
CA ARG A 627 -4.42 20.69 22.86
C ARG A 627 -5.10 20.07 24.07
N ARG A 628 -6.33 19.61 23.87
CA ARG A 628 -7.07 18.84 24.87
C ARG A 628 -6.76 17.35 24.68
N LYS A 629 -6.83 16.58 25.77
CA LYS A 629 -6.78 15.11 25.71
C LYS A 629 -7.84 14.57 24.73
N SER A 630 -7.48 13.56 23.95
CA SER A 630 -8.38 12.91 23.00
C SER A 630 -9.62 12.36 23.68
N ARG A 631 -10.78 12.45 23.03
CA ARG A 631 -12.01 11.77 23.44
C ARG A 631 -11.82 10.27 23.62
N PHE A 632 -10.94 9.64 22.83
CA PHE A 632 -10.71 8.21 22.91
C PHE A 632 -10.15 7.78 24.27
N ILE A 633 -9.45 8.67 24.99
CA ILE A 633 -9.00 8.40 26.36
C ILE A 633 -10.21 8.30 27.32
N ASN A 634 -11.19 9.18 27.17
CA ASN A 634 -12.38 9.19 28.02
C ASN A 634 -13.34 8.02 27.70
N GLU A 635 -13.22 7.46 26.49
CA GLU A 635 -13.97 6.28 26.06
C GLU A 635 -13.36 4.96 26.57
N LEU A 636 -12.19 4.99 27.21
CA LEU A 636 -11.58 3.81 27.83
C LEU A 636 -12.14 3.59 29.26
N PRO A 637 -12.32 2.34 29.70
CA PRO A 637 -12.82 2.04 31.03
C PRO A 637 -11.78 2.42 32.10
N PRO A 638 -12.15 3.20 33.13
CA PRO A 638 -11.20 3.74 34.10
C PRO A 638 -10.48 2.62 34.90
N GLU A 639 -11.14 1.48 35.15
CA GLU A 639 -10.51 0.35 35.82
C GLU A 639 -9.34 -0.28 35.04
N CYS A 640 -9.22 -0.03 33.74
CA CYS A 640 -8.11 -0.55 32.93
C CYS A 640 -6.94 0.44 32.81
N ILE A 641 -7.07 1.67 33.32
CA ILE A 641 -6.12 2.76 33.12
C ILE A 641 -5.39 3.06 34.44
N GLU A 642 -4.09 3.30 34.34
CA GLU A 642 -3.25 3.80 35.44
C GLU A 642 -2.56 5.09 34.99
N GLU A 643 -2.87 6.21 35.65
CA GLU A 643 -2.20 7.48 35.40
C GLU A 643 -0.78 7.49 35.97
N VAL A 644 0.20 7.73 35.11
CA VAL A 644 1.60 7.84 35.49
C VAL A 644 1.84 9.26 35.99
N ARG A 645 1.86 9.43 37.32
CA ARG A 645 2.29 10.70 37.94
C ARG A 645 3.80 10.82 37.85
N THR A 646 4.30 11.92 37.30
CA THR A 646 5.68 12.34 37.52
C THR A 646 5.89 12.45 39.02
N ARG A 647 6.84 11.69 39.58
CA ARG A 647 7.33 11.97 40.93
C ARG A 647 8.00 13.34 40.85
N ASP A 648 7.29 14.38 41.24
CA ASP A 648 7.87 15.64 41.63
C ASP A 648 8.88 15.33 42.74
N LYS A 649 10.15 15.21 42.37
CA LYS A 649 11.23 15.32 43.33
C LYS A 649 11.44 16.80 43.55
N TYR A 650 10.96 17.25 44.71
CA TYR A 650 11.32 18.48 45.42
C TYR A 650 12.78 18.88 45.23
#